data_AF-A0A1X9NAJ0-F1
#
_entry.id   AF-A0A1X9NAJ0-F1
#
_cell.length_a   1.000
_cell.length_b   1.000
_cell.length_c   1.000
_cell.angle_alpha   90.00
_cell.angle_beta   90.00
_cell.angle_gamma   90.00
#
_symmetry.space_group_name_H-M   'P 1'
#
loop_
_entity.id
_entity.type
_entity.pdbx_description
1 polymer ?
#
loop_
_entity_poly.entity_id
_entity_poly.type
_entity_poly.pdbx_seq_one_letter_code
_entity_poly.pdbx_strand_id
1 'polypeptide(L)'
;MISNTSIVAQAQSLADSQVSLLDQALTQLRLRLSNIALSENLLDALEQQDKNSITRYREELSRAFPEAVSVKLIELGPLGIASLNKESRKLRNNIELDLLRHVSNGNNVEPEAYKFEGKWLFSLAEPVKDTDKKYASAAILITLDEQYLRTLFGQLDNSLGQTQLIQQFKNKRHLITSTGISGNNDFLVTAEASVSQWQLNFTPSAELVAKSGHSANSLWLIMGVALLATLVAAANAVITLQKALAENLERLLKAKTKTLPDFNLPGFNQAAEQLKEKLSQSPEPPPPPSPEPAKAAPPEEESLLVLDEIEEDEDGLSLPDHLPEAIFRAYDIRGLADSELTDEVVYAIGLAVGSEALDQGQQSVIVAADGRHSSPRIRDALVKGLTASGRDVIDIGTQPTPLMYFATHQLGTQSGVMITGSHNPSEYNGIKIVIGGKALSGAAISSLKERINTNTLAGGRGQYQAQDIEQSYIDYIINDVAIAQPLKIVLDAGNGVAGAIAPQLFEELGCEVIPLYCEVDGDFPNHHPDPTVEANLVDLKKHVHEQQADLGIAFDGDGDRLGVVTASGKSVPADRLLMLLAQDVVSRNPGADVLFDVKCTRNLNTLISNYGGRPIMWKTGHSFMKEKMAETGALLGGEFSGHIFFKERWFGFDDGMYAAARLIEILSTTDPDLDLQLEAFPESIGSPELKVETTESQKFVIIEQLVSTAQFEDGKISTLDGLRVDFPDGWGLVRASNTTPMLILRFEADTDEAMARIQSQFKDQLAGIDNSLQFGF
;
A
#
# COMPACT_ATOMS: atom_id res chain seq x y z
N MET A 1 -25.69 -39.27 21.12
CA MET A 1 -25.41 -37.95 20.54
C MET A 1 -26.55 -37.01 20.92
N ILE A 2 -26.34 -36.14 21.92
CA ILE A 2 -27.08 -34.87 21.94
C ILE A 2 -26.37 -34.05 20.87
N SER A 3 -27.08 -33.55 19.86
CA SER A 3 -26.39 -33.00 18.69
C SER A 3 -25.73 -31.66 19.01
N ASN A 4 -24.51 -31.47 18.49
CA ASN A 4 -23.73 -30.23 18.58
C ASN A 4 -24.58 -29.00 18.19
N THR A 5 -25.53 -29.21 17.28
CA THR A 5 -26.60 -28.27 16.88
C THR A 5 -27.25 -27.52 18.05
N SER A 6 -27.51 -28.16 19.20
CA SER A 6 -28.17 -27.50 20.33
C SER A 6 -27.24 -26.54 21.10
N ILE A 7 -25.93 -26.78 21.06
CA ILE A 7 -24.92 -25.89 21.64
C ILE A 7 -24.65 -24.75 20.66
N VAL A 8 -24.46 -25.07 19.37
CA VAL A 8 -24.28 -24.09 18.29
C VAL A 8 -25.46 -23.13 18.20
N ALA A 9 -26.71 -23.60 18.31
CA ALA A 9 -27.89 -22.71 18.28
C ALA A 9 -27.95 -21.74 19.48
N GLN A 10 -27.46 -22.15 20.66
CA GLN A 10 -27.36 -21.26 21.83
C GLN A 10 -26.18 -20.29 21.71
N ALA A 11 -25.05 -20.75 21.19
CA ALA A 11 -23.90 -19.91 20.89
C ALA A 11 -24.28 -18.83 19.85
N GLN A 12 -24.98 -19.19 18.78
CA GLN A 12 -25.49 -18.25 17.77
C GLN A 12 -26.44 -17.24 18.40
N SER A 13 -27.44 -17.70 19.17
CA SER A 13 -28.38 -16.79 19.86
C SER A 13 -27.68 -15.81 20.82
N LEU A 14 -26.51 -16.15 21.37
CA LEU A 14 -25.69 -15.25 22.19
C LEU A 14 -24.85 -14.29 21.33
N ALA A 15 -24.29 -14.76 20.21
CA ALA A 15 -23.59 -13.90 19.25
C ALA A 15 -24.53 -12.86 18.63
N ASP A 16 -25.70 -13.28 18.15
CA ASP A 16 -26.76 -12.40 17.61
C ASP A 16 -27.20 -11.36 18.66
N SER A 17 -27.24 -11.74 19.94
CA SER A 17 -27.57 -10.83 21.04
C SER A 17 -26.46 -9.80 21.29
N GLN A 18 -25.18 -10.21 21.27
CA GLN A 18 -24.05 -9.28 21.40
C GLN A 18 -23.96 -8.32 20.21
N VAL A 19 -24.22 -8.79 18.98
CA VAL A 19 -24.34 -7.93 17.79
C VAL A 19 -25.49 -6.94 17.95
N SER A 20 -26.66 -7.38 18.39
CA SER A 20 -27.80 -6.47 18.58
C SER A 20 -27.52 -5.40 19.64
N LEU A 21 -26.76 -5.70 20.70
CA LEU A 21 -26.28 -4.71 21.68
C LEU A 21 -25.27 -3.73 21.06
N LEU A 22 -24.36 -4.20 20.20
CA LEU A 22 -23.39 -3.37 19.48
C LEU A 22 -24.08 -2.39 18.53
N ASP A 23 -24.96 -2.89 17.67
CA ASP A 23 -25.70 -2.10 16.69
C ASP A 23 -26.63 -1.08 17.37
N GLN A 24 -27.27 -1.44 18.49
CA GLN A 24 -28.05 -0.51 19.30
C GLN A 24 -27.17 0.58 19.93
N ALA A 25 -25.99 0.23 20.47
CA ALA A 25 -25.07 1.20 21.06
C ALA A 25 -24.53 2.20 20.02
N LEU A 26 -24.10 1.71 18.85
CA LEU A 26 -23.66 2.53 17.72
C LEU A 26 -24.80 3.44 17.23
N THR A 27 -26.02 2.92 17.11
CA THR A 27 -27.21 3.71 16.73
C THR A 27 -27.51 4.82 17.75
N GLN A 28 -27.43 4.53 19.06
CA GLN A 28 -27.65 5.53 20.11
C GLN A 28 -26.55 6.60 20.16
N LEU A 29 -25.28 6.23 19.93
CA LEU A 29 -24.19 7.18 19.75
C LEU A 29 -24.44 8.10 18.55
N ARG A 30 -24.80 7.51 17.39
CA ARG A 30 -25.07 8.26 16.15
C ARG A 30 -26.24 9.22 16.29
N LEU A 31 -27.34 8.80 16.93
CA LEU A 31 -28.49 9.66 17.24
C LEU A 31 -28.11 10.80 18.19
N ARG A 32 -27.29 10.56 19.22
CA ARG A 32 -26.80 11.62 20.12
C ARG A 32 -25.91 12.63 19.40
N LEU A 33 -25.03 12.18 18.50
CA LEU A 33 -24.19 13.06 17.68
C LEU A 33 -25.04 13.90 16.72
N SER A 34 -25.93 13.25 15.98
CA SER A 34 -26.81 13.90 14.99
C SER A 34 -27.74 14.94 15.64
N ASN A 35 -28.32 14.65 16.80
CA ASN A 35 -29.14 15.61 17.56
C ASN A 35 -28.37 16.88 17.98
N ILE A 36 -27.04 16.81 18.14
CA ILE A 36 -26.20 17.98 18.44
C ILE A 36 -25.76 18.67 17.14
N ALA A 37 -25.44 17.90 16.10
CA ALA A 37 -25.08 18.39 14.77
C ALA A 37 -26.21 19.17 14.08
N LEU A 38 -27.47 18.82 14.36
CA LEU A 38 -28.68 19.48 13.85
C LEU A 38 -29.18 20.63 14.75
N SER A 39 -28.39 21.08 15.72
CA SER A 39 -28.79 22.21 16.58
C SER A 39 -28.70 23.54 15.82
N GLU A 40 -29.84 24.22 15.63
CA GLU A 40 -29.91 25.55 14.99
C GLU A 40 -28.90 26.54 15.60
N ASN A 41 -28.83 26.59 16.94
CA ASN A 41 -27.89 27.43 17.69
C ASN A 41 -26.40 27.10 17.42
N LEU A 42 -26.06 25.86 17.03
CA LEU A 42 -24.70 25.47 16.63
C LEU A 42 -24.42 25.91 15.18
N LEU A 43 -25.39 25.77 14.28
CA LEU A 43 -25.30 26.24 12.91
C LEU A 43 -25.14 27.77 12.87
N ASP A 44 -25.98 28.51 13.60
CA ASP A 44 -25.87 29.96 13.79
C ASP A 44 -24.48 30.39 14.31
N ALA A 45 -23.98 29.70 15.33
CA ALA A 45 -22.66 30.00 15.92
C ALA A 45 -21.51 29.77 14.94
N LEU A 46 -21.63 28.77 14.05
CA LEU A 46 -20.66 28.48 12.99
C LEU A 46 -20.75 29.49 11.83
N GLU A 47 -21.95 29.89 11.41
CA GLU A 47 -22.15 30.93 10.40
C GLU A 47 -21.60 32.29 10.84
N GLN A 48 -21.94 32.69 12.06
CA GLN A 48 -21.52 33.98 12.65
C GLN A 48 -20.07 33.96 13.15
N GLN A 49 -19.41 32.79 13.10
CA GLN A 49 -18.07 32.54 13.63
C GLN A 49 -17.90 32.97 15.10
N ASP A 50 -18.94 32.82 15.94
CA ASP A 50 -18.86 33.15 17.37
C ASP A 50 -18.01 32.11 18.11
N LYS A 51 -16.73 32.43 18.23
CA LYS A 51 -15.72 31.65 18.95
C LYS A 51 -16.13 31.35 20.40
N ASN A 52 -16.95 32.18 21.04
CA ASN A 52 -17.41 31.91 22.41
C ASN A 52 -18.45 30.78 22.44
N SER A 53 -19.45 30.83 21.57
CA SER A 53 -20.47 29.78 21.49
C SER A 53 -19.92 28.49 20.88
N ILE A 54 -19.05 28.55 19.87
CA ILE A 54 -18.33 27.36 19.35
C ILE A 54 -17.48 26.72 20.46
N THR A 55 -16.85 27.50 21.33
CA THR A 55 -16.09 26.95 22.48
C THR A 55 -17.00 26.34 23.53
N ARG A 56 -18.15 26.97 23.84
CA ARG A 56 -19.19 26.39 24.71
C ARG A 56 -19.67 25.04 24.17
N TYR A 57 -19.90 24.93 22.87
CA TYR A 57 -20.28 23.67 22.22
C TYR A 57 -19.21 22.58 22.31
N ARG A 58 -17.91 22.92 22.28
CA ARG A 58 -16.81 21.97 22.52
C ARG A 58 -16.82 21.40 23.94
N GLU A 59 -17.12 22.22 24.94
CA GLU A 59 -17.30 21.74 26.31
C GLU A 59 -18.58 20.91 26.47
N GLU A 60 -19.69 21.34 25.86
CA GLU A 60 -20.97 20.63 25.94
C GLU A 60 -20.90 19.26 25.25
N LEU A 61 -20.23 19.15 24.10
CA LEU A 61 -19.89 17.88 23.46
C LEU A 61 -19.05 16.97 24.39
N SER A 62 -18.00 17.53 25.01
CA SER A 62 -17.17 16.78 25.96
C SER A 62 -17.96 16.30 27.20
N ARG A 63 -18.99 17.07 27.62
CA ARG A 63 -19.91 16.71 28.71
C ARG A 63 -21.03 15.75 28.27
N ALA A 64 -21.38 15.72 26.98
CA ALA A 64 -22.44 14.88 26.41
C ALA A 64 -21.99 13.44 26.10
N PHE A 65 -20.69 13.20 25.96
CA PHE A 65 -20.09 11.88 25.74
C PHE A 65 -18.97 11.57 26.76
N PRO A 66 -19.30 11.43 28.07
CA PRO A 66 -18.31 11.08 29.09
C PRO A 66 -17.65 9.71 28.89
N GLU A 67 -18.18 8.86 27.99
CA GLU A 67 -17.58 7.60 27.58
C GLU A 67 -16.44 7.75 26.54
N ALA A 68 -16.26 8.93 25.93
CA ALA A 68 -15.32 9.13 24.84
C ALA A 68 -13.91 9.50 25.31
N VAL A 69 -12.89 8.91 24.68
CA VAL A 69 -11.48 9.30 24.83
C VAL A 69 -11.26 10.72 24.29
N SER A 70 -12.03 11.13 23.28
CA SER A 70 -12.11 12.52 22.82
C SER A 70 -13.35 12.78 21.99
N VAL A 71 -13.90 13.99 22.09
CA VAL A 71 -14.84 14.56 21.10
C VAL A 71 -14.24 15.86 20.54
N LYS A 72 -14.28 16.04 19.22
CA LYS A 72 -13.68 17.19 18.53
C LYS A 72 -14.72 17.82 17.59
N LEU A 73 -15.08 19.08 17.84
CA LEU A 73 -15.83 19.92 16.88
C LEU A 73 -14.83 20.65 15.98
N ILE A 74 -14.82 20.31 14.70
CA ILE A 74 -13.85 20.76 13.70
C ILE A 74 -14.59 21.60 12.67
N GLU A 75 -14.36 22.93 12.67
CA GLU A 75 -14.94 23.81 11.65
C GLU A 75 -14.35 23.50 10.28
N LEU A 76 -15.20 23.48 9.25
CA LEU A 76 -14.84 23.20 7.85
C LEU A 76 -14.83 24.53 7.06
N GLY A 77 -13.87 24.68 6.14
CA GLY A 77 -13.81 25.86 5.29
C GLY A 77 -14.82 25.81 4.13
N PRO A 78 -14.98 26.90 3.37
CA PRO A 78 -15.74 26.89 2.11
C PRO A 78 -15.10 26.00 1.01
N LEU A 79 -13.89 25.48 1.26
CA LEU A 79 -13.17 24.48 0.47
C LEU A 79 -13.05 23.12 1.21
N GLY A 80 -13.89 22.87 2.23
CA GLY A 80 -13.80 21.68 3.08
C GLY A 80 -12.58 21.70 4.02
N ILE A 81 -11.89 20.56 4.12
CA ILE A 81 -10.71 20.38 4.99
C ILE A 81 -9.41 20.83 4.30
N ALA A 82 -9.43 21.12 3.00
CA ALA A 82 -8.27 21.32 2.12
C ALA A 82 -7.31 22.49 2.49
N SER A 83 -7.55 23.19 3.60
CA SER A 83 -6.69 24.24 4.16
C SER A 83 -6.12 23.92 5.57
N LEU A 84 -6.27 22.69 6.08
CA LEU A 84 -6.01 22.36 7.49
C LEU A 84 -5.04 21.17 7.68
N ASN A 85 -3.89 21.44 8.29
CA ASN A 85 -2.87 20.45 8.68
C ASN A 85 -3.31 19.59 9.90
N LYS A 86 -2.89 18.31 9.96
CA LYS A 86 -3.04 17.36 11.09
C LYS A 86 -2.83 18.03 12.46
N GLU A 87 -1.73 18.78 12.60
CA GLU A 87 -1.35 19.48 13.83
C GLU A 87 -2.40 20.51 14.29
N SER A 88 -2.94 21.29 13.34
CA SER A 88 -3.86 22.40 13.62
C SER A 88 -5.19 21.96 14.25
N ARG A 89 -5.56 20.69 14.08
CA ARG A 89 -6.78 20.07 14.63
C ARG A 89 -6.51 18.94 15.64
N LYS A 90 -5.24 18.63 15.93
CA LYS A 90 -4.81 17.51 16.81
C LYS A 90 -5.48 16.18 16.43
N LEU A 91 -5.41 15.82 15.16
CA LEU A 91 -5.85 14.51 14.67
C LEU A 91 -4.81 13.45 15.02
N ARG A 92 -5.23 12.21 15.31
CA ARG A 92 -4.31 11.12 15.71
C ARG A 92 -3.59 10.48 14.53
N ASN A 93 -4.26 10.32 13.40
CA ASN A 93 -3.77 9.57 12.23
C ASN A 93 -4.51 9.99 10.94
N ASN A 94 -4.18 9.33 9.82
CA ASN A 94 -4.87 9.54 8.54
C ASN A 94 -6.34 9.08 8.58
N ILE A 95 -6.71 8.08 9.39
CA ILE A 95 -8.09 7.57 9.51
C ILE A 95 -9.03 8.63 10.12
N GLU A 96 -8.63 9.30 11.20
CA GLU A 96 -9.40 10.43 11.74
C GLU A 96 -9.58 11.56 10.71
N LEU A 97 -8.59 11.78 9.84
CA LEU A 97 -8.65 12.79 8.78
C LEU A 97 -9.57 12.36 7.63
N ASP A 98 -9.62 11.07 7.29
CA ASP A 98 -10.39 10.59 6.15
C ASP A 98 -11.88 10.41 6.45
N LEU A 99 -12.22 9.90 7.64
CA LEU A 99 -13.58 9.97 8.20
C LEU A 99 -14.13 11.40 8.11
N LEU A 100 -13.30 12.40 8.45
CA LEU A 100 -13.67 13.81 8.33
C LEU A 100 -13.81 14.26 6.86
N ARG A 101 -12.96 13.81 5.92
CA ARG A 101 -13.09 14.13 4.48
C ARG A 101 -14.42 13.64 3.92
N HIS A 102 -14.75 12.37 4.11
CA HIS A 102 -16.02 11.80 3.67
C HIS A 102 -17.22 12.57 4.24
N VAL A 103 -17.19 12.88 5.54
CA VAL A 103 -18.21 13.70 6.21
C VAL A 103 -18.29 15.12 5.67
N SER A 104 -17.16 15.76 5.33
CA SER A 104 -17.16 17.13 4.78
C SER A 104 -17.84 17.23 3.41
N ASN A 105 -17.76 16.15 2.62
CA ASN A 105 -18.47 15.98 1.35
C ASN A 105 -19.97 15.64 1.53
N GLY A 106 -20.43 15.43 2.76
CA GLY A 106 -21.82 15.07 3.08
C GLY A 106 -22.13 13.57 2.94
N ASN A 107 -21.10 12.71 2.85
CA ASN A 107 -21.28 11.27 2.85
C ASN A 107 -21.45 10.75 4.29
N ASN A 108 -22.25 9.69 4.45
CA ASN A 108 -22.41 8.99 5.72
C ASN A 108 -21.31 7.90 5.83
N VAL A 109 -20.49 7.94 6.88
CA VAL A 109 -19.40 6.96 7.10
C VAL A 109 -19.78 5.89 8.12
N GLU A 110 -19.10 4.75 8.04
CA GLU A 110 -19.13 3.71 9.08
C GLU A 110 -18.07 4.00 10.18
N PRO A 111 -18.17 3.38 11.36
CA PRO A 111 -17.11 3.44 12.39
C PRO A 111 -15.85 2.70 11.94
N GLU A 112 -14.69 3.35 12.05
CA GLU A 112 -13.40 2.70 11.78
C GLU A 112 -12.62 2.46 13.07
N ALA A 113 -12.13 1.22 13.24
CA ALA A 113 -11.23 0.84 14.32
C ALA A 113 -9.76 0.83 13.83
N TYR A 114 -8.85 1.22 14.71
CA TYR A 114 -7.41 1.31 14.45
C TYR A 114 -6.60 1.22 15.74
N LYS A 115 -5.29 0.92 15.61
CA LYS A 115 -4.36 1.03 16.73
C LYS A 115 -3.76 2.42 16.83
N PHE A 116 -3.60 2.91 18.05
CA PHE A 116 -2.86 4.13 18.38
C PHE A 116 -2.21 3.96 19.76
N GLU A 117 -0.92 4.27 19.90
CA GLU A 117 -0.15 4.05 21.14
C GLU A 117 -0.33 2.63 21.74
N GLY A 118 -0.37 1.62 20.86
CA GLY A 118 -0.56 0.21 21.22
C GLY A 118 -1.99 -0.20 21.61
N LYS A 119 -2.92 0.74 21.76
CA LYS A 119 -4.33 0.48 22.13
C LYS A 119 -5.24 0.46 20.91
N TRP A 120 -6.32 -0.31 20.98
CA TRP A 120 -7.41 -0.19 20.00
C TRP A 120 -8.32 1.00 20.33
N LEU A 121 -8.43 1.90 19.37
CA LEU A 121 -9.42 2.97 19.31
C LEU A 121 -10.39 2.72 18.17
N PHE A 122 -11.56 3.35 18.22
CA PHE A 122 -12.43 3.49 17.05
C PHE A 122 -13.08 4.86 17.01
N SER A 123 -13.27 5.39 15.80
CA SER A 123 -13.81 6.73 15.57
C SER A 123 -15.05 6.71 14.69
N LEU A 124 -15.92 7.68 14.96
CA LEU A 124 -17.11 8.00 14.16
C LEU A 124 -17.11 9.50 13.92
N ALA A 125 -17.55 9.94 12.74
CA ALA A 125 -17.70 11.34 12.39
C ALA A 125 -19.11 11.63 11.87
N GLU A 126 -19.68 12.78 12.24
CA GLU A 126 -21.01 13.25 11.82
C GLU A 126 -20.95 14.69 11.28
N PRO A 127 -21.67 15.00 10.17
CA PRO A 127 -21.65 16.32 9.55
C PRO A 127 -22.53 17.33 10.31
N VAL A 128 -21.97 18.48 10.67
CA VAL A 128 -22.72 19.65 11.12
C VAL A 128 -23.07 20.46 9.89
N LYS A 129 -24.29 20.25 9.38
CA LYS A 129 -24.71 20.72 8.06
C LYS A 129 -26.15 21.25 8.08
N ASP A 130 -26.31 22.44 7.54
CA ASP A 130 -27.60 23.03 7.18
C ASP A 130 -28.19 22.31 5.95
N THR A 131 -29.50 22.02 6.01
CA THR A 131 -30.29 21.40 4.95
C THR A 131 -30.17 22.08 3.59
N ASP A 132 -30.03 23.42 3.54
CA ASP A 132 -29.99 24.17 2.28
C ASP A 132 -28.58 24.26 1.66
N LYS A 133 -27.55 23.74 2.34
CA LYS A 133 -26.15 23.80 1.87
C LYS A 133 -25.72 22.53 1.14
N LYS A 134 -24.76 22.67 0.22
CA LYS A 134 -24.13 21.52 -0.45
C LYS A 134 -23.12 20.80 0.48
N TYR A 135 -22.28 21.55 1.18
CA TYR A 135 -21.18 21.06 2.02
C TYR A 135 -21.48 21.24 3.52
N ALA A 136 -20.81 20.48 4.38
CA ALA A 136 -20.93 20.64 5.84
C ALA A 136 -20.14 21.86 6.34
N SER A 137 -20.64 22.53 7.40
CA SER A 137 -20.00 23.73 7.99
C SER A 137 -19.05 23.38 9.14
N ALA A 138 -19.28 22.24 9.81
CA ALA A 138 -18.32 21.60 10.70
C ALA A 138 -18.50 20.08 10.65
N ALA A 139 -17.65 19.34 11.35
CA ALA A 139 -17.82 17.93 11.65
C ALA A 139 -17.59 17.68 13.14
N ILE A 140 -18.32 16.72 13.71
CA ILE A 140 -18.11 16.22 15.07
C ILE A 140 -17.45 14.84 14.96
N LEU A 141 -16.20 14.74 15.38
CA LEU A 141 -15.45 13.48 15.46
C LEU A 141 -15.46 13.00 16.92
N ILE A 142 -15.93 11.78 17.16
CA ILE A 142 -15.81 11.08 18.44
C ILE A 142 -14.75 9.98 18.32
N THR A 143 -14.05 9.69 19.42
CA THR A 143 -13.13 8.55 19.53
C THR A 143 -13.39 7.82 20.84
N LEU A 144 -13.57 6.51 20.73
CA LEU A 144 -13.82 5.55 21.82
C LEU A 144 -12.66 4.54 21.85
N ASP A 145 -12.53 3.79 22.94
CA ASP A 145 -11.51 2.75 23.10
C ASP A 145 -12.13 1.35 23.25
N GLU A 146 -11.26 0.33 23.28
CA GLU A 146 -11.66 -1.04 23.59
C GLU A 146 -12.32 -1.22 24.97
N GLN A 147 -12.14 -0.30 25.94
CA GLN A 147 -12.77 -0.42 27.26
C GLN A 147 -14.27 -0.12 27.19
N TYR A 148 -14.70 0.79 26.30
CA TYR A 148 -16.12 0.96 25.99
C TYR A 148 -16.74 -0.35 25.50
N LEU A 149 -16.12 -0.98 24.50
CA LEU A 149 -16.60 -2.25 23.92
C LEU A 149 -16.57 -3.41 24.93
N ARG A 150 -15.51 -3.50 25.77
CA ARG A 150 -15.45 -4.47 26.87
C ARG A 150 -16.58 -4.28 27.88
N THR A 151 -16.94 -3.04 28.16
CA THR A 151 -18.05 -2.69 29.07
C THR A 151 -19.41 -3.03 28.46
N LEU A 152 -19.57 -2.84 27.15
CA LEU A 152 -20.78 -3.17 26.40
C LEU A 152 -21.00 -4.69 26.34
N PHE A 153 -20.03 -5.47 25.86
CA PHE A 153 -20.13 -6.92 25.77
C PHE A 153 -20.20 -7.60 27.15
N GLY A 154 -19.67 -6.95 28.19
CA GLY A 154 -19.75 -7.39 29.58
C GLY A 154 -21.10 -7.21 30.27
N GLN A 155 -22.13 -6.69 29.56
CA GLN A 155 -23.52 -6.66 30.05
C GLN A 155 -24.17 -8.06 30.01
N LEU A 156 -23.69 -8.96 29.15
CA LEU A 156 -24.07 -10.36 29.12
C LEU A 156 -23.15 -11.20 30.04
N ASP A 157 -23.63 -12.37 30.45
CA ASP A 157 -22.96 -13.23 31.41
C ASP A 157 -21.66 -13.83 30.84
N ASN A 158 -20.54 -13.20 31.22
CA ASN A 158 -19.16 -13.59 30.87
C ASN A 158 -18.78 -15.03 31.26
N SER A 159 -19.57 -15.74 32.08
CA SER A 159 -19.36 -17.17 32.37
C SER A 159 -19.83 -18.10 31.24
N LEU A 160 -20.69 -17.61 30.34
CA LEU A 160 -21.31 -18.43 29.28
C LEU A 160 -20.38 -18.66 28.08
N GLY A 161 -19.34 -17.84 27.89
CA GLY A 161 -18.39 -17.97 26.78
C GLY A 161 -17.51 -16.75 26.61
N GLN A 162 -16.68 -16.79 25.57
CA GLN A 162 -15.83 -15.68 25.14
C GLN A 162 -16.47 -14.97 23.95
N THR A 163 -16.59 -13.65 24.03
CA THR A 163 -16.93 -12.78 22.90
C THR A 163 -15.63 -12.19 22.34
N GLN A 164 -15.54 -12.07 21.01
CA GLN A 164 -14.43 -11.47 20.28
C GLN A 164 -14.98 -10.57 19.17
N LEU A 165 -14.70 -9.27 19.21
CA LEU A 165 -14.99 -8.37 18.09
C LEU A 165 -13.76 -8.30 17.18
N ILE A 166 -13.97 -8.61 15.91
CA ILE A 166 -12.92 -8.75 14.89
C ILE A 166 -13.24 -7.81 13.74
N GLN A 167 -12.26 -7.01 13.33
CA GLN A 167 -12.27 -6.32 12.04
C GLN A 167 -11.74 -7.28 10.99
N GLN A 168 -12.47 -7.51 9.90
CA GLN A 168 -11.99 -8.33 8.78
C GLN A 168 -11.99 -7.53 7.48
N PHE A 169 -10.82 -7.42 6.87
CA PHE A 169 -10.61 -6.86 5.54
C PHE A 169 -10.15 -7.97 4.60
N LYS A 170 -10.97 -8.34 3.62
CA LYS A 170 -10.76 -9.47 2.70
C LYS A 170 -10.31 -10.74 3.44
N ASN A 171 -9.00 -11.02 3.45
CA ASN A 171 -8.37 -12.21 4.04
C ASN A 171 -7.72 -12.01 5.42
N LYS A 172 -7.58 -10.77 5.92
CA LYS A 172 -6.89 -10.49 7.21
C LYS A 172 -7.89 -10.13 8.31
N ARG A 173 -7.68 -10.67 9.52
CA ARG A 173 -8.58 -10.58 10.69
C ARG A 173 -7.86 -9.97 11.89
N HIS A 174 -8.32 -8.81 12.36
CA HIS A 174 -7.76 -8.10 13.51
C HIS A 174 -8.70 -8.17 14.71
N LEU A 175 -8.25 -8.77 15.81
CA LEU A 175 -9.00 -8.78 17.06
C LEU A 175 -8.98 -7.39 17.72
N ILE A 176 -10.10 -6.66 17.66
CA ILE A 176 -10.28 -5.34 18.31
C ILE A 176 -10.34 -5.53 19.82
N THR A 177 -11.18 -6.46 20.29
CA THR A 177 -11.32 -6.73 21.73
C THR A 177 -11.90 -8.10 22.02
N SER A 178 -11.71 -8.59 23.25
CA SER A 178 -12.32 -9.84 23.71
C SER A 178 -12.71 -9.79 25.20
N THR A 179 -13.88 -10.33 25.52
CA THR A 179 -14.46 -10.46 26.86
C THR A 179 -14.89 -11.90 27.13
N GLY A 180 -15.14 -12.24 28.40
CA GLY A 180 -15.59 -13.57 28.81
C GLY A 180 -14.48 -14.61 28.88
N ILE A 181 -14.88 -15.88 29.09
CA ILE A 181 -13.96 -16.99 29.35
C ILE A 181 -13.89 -17.90 28.11
N SER A 182 -12.66 -18.13 27.62
CA SER A 182 -12.42 -19.00 26.46
C SER A 182 -12.91 -20.43 26.72
N GLY A 183 -13.51 -21.02 25.69
CA GLY A 183 -14.24 -22.28 25.78
C GLY A 183 -13.80 -23.31 24.75
N ASN A 184 -14.74 -24.11 24.24
CA ASN A 184 -14.41 -25.06 23.17
C ASN A 184 -14.69 -24.46 21.78
N ASN A 185 -13.61 -24.27 21.01
CA ASN A 185 -13.65 -23.75 19.64
C ASN A 185 -14.39 -24.68 18.64
N ASP A 186 -14.64 -25.96 18.97
CA ASP A 186 -15.52 -26.86 18.19
C ASP A 186 -16.95 -26.31 18.01
N PHE A 187 -17.34 -25.34 18.84
CA PHE A 187 -18.64 -24.68 18.82
C PHE A 187 -18.55 -23.16 18.60
N LEU A 188 -17.43 -22.67 18.04
CA LEU A 188 -17.29 -21.27 17.63
C LEU A 188 -18.39 -20.91 16.61
N VAL A 189 -19.03 -19.77 16.83
CA VAL A 189 -19.94 -19.14 15.86
C VAL A 189 -19.47 -17.73 15.52
N THR A 190 -19.92 -17.23 14.38
CA THR A 190 -19.68 -15.85 13.92
C THR A 190 -21.03 -15.21 13.61
N ALA A 191 -21.19 -13.94 13.97
CA ALA A 191 -22.29 -13.08 13.53
C ALA A 191 -21.73 -11.80 12.90
N GLU A 192 -22.28 -11.37 11.77
CA GLU A 192 -21.93 -10.10 11.10
C GLU A 192 -22.61 -8.92 11.84
N ALA A 193 -21.91 -7.79 12.01
CA ALA A 193 -22.48 -6.58 12.61
C ALA A 193 -23.06 -5.61 11.55
N SER A 194 -23.72 -4.54 12.00
CA SER A 194 -24.18 -3.46 11.10
C SER A 194 -23.06 -2.64 10.44
N VAL A 195 -21.82 -2.80 10.91
CA VAL A 195 -20.60 -2.22 10.32
C VAL A 195 -19.97 -3.24 9.40
N SER A 196 -19.80 -2.90 8.12
CA SER A 196 -19.50 -3.84 7.02
C SER A 196 -18.22 -4.66 7.19
N GLN A 197 -17.26 -4.16 7.98
CA GLN A 197 -15.97 -4.80 8.24
C GLN A 197 -15.90 -5.49 9.61
N TRP A 198 -16.99 -5.54 10.40
CA TRP A 198 -16.97 -6.01 11.79
C TRP A 198 -17.74 -7.32 11.98
N GLN A 199 -17.05 -8.33 12.50
CA GLN A 199 -17.58 -9.64 12.87
C GLN A 199 -17.47 -9.87 14.38
N LEU A 200 -18.49 -10.53 14.93
CA LEU A 200 -18.50 -10.98 16.31
C LEU A 200 -18.40 -12.50 16.38
N ASN A 201 -17.23 -12.98 16.81
CA ASN A 201 -16.98 -14.37 17.16
C ASN A 201 -17.52 -14.65 18.59
N PHE A 202 -18.19 -15.78 18.81
CA PHE A 202 -18.54 -16.27 20.15
C PHE A 202 -18.15 -17.74 20.36
N THR A 203 -17.35 -18.02 21.38
CA THR A 203 -16.94 -19.38 21.78
C THR A 203 -17.63 -19.75 23.11
N PRO A 204 -18.53 -20.75 23.16
CA PRO A 204 -19.24 -21.12 24.38
C PRO A 204 -18.32 -21.80 25.41
N SER A 205 -18.48 -21.44 26.68
CA SER A 205 -17.64 -21.93 27.77
C SER A 205 -17.90 -23.41 28.09
N ALA A 206 -16.94 -24.03 28.78
CA ALA A 206 -17.12 -25.39 29.29
C ALA A 206 -18.35 -25.53 30.23
N GLU A 207 -18.73 -24.46 30.94
CA GLU A 207 -19.92 -24.46 31.79
C GLU A 207 -21.21 -24.40 30.96
N LEU A 208 -21.27 -23.61 29.88
CA LEU A 208 -22.41 -23.61 28.97
C LEU A 208 -22.58 -24.97 28.27
N VAL A 209 -21.48 -25.53 27.74
CA VAL A 209 -21.45 -26.88 27.15
C VAL A 209 -21.95 -27.93 28.15
N ALA A 210 -21.51 -27.86 29.42
CA ALA A 210 -21.96 -28.78 30.47
C ALA A 210 -23.45 -28.61 30.82
N LYS A 211 -23.93 -27.37 31.03
CA LYS A 211 -25.34 -27.07 31.33
C LYS A 211 -26.26 -27.59 30.22
N SER A 212 -25.90 -27.38 28.96
CA SER A 212 -26.71 -27.79 27.81
C SER A 212 -26.71 -29.30 27.58
N GLY A 213 -25.68 -30.03 28.05
CA GLY A 213 -25.72 -31.49 28.17
C GLY A 213 -26.74 -32.03 29.18
N HIS A 214 -27.07 -31.26 30.23
CA HIS A 214 -27.99 -31.71 31.29
C HIS A 214 -29.48 -31.60 30.92
N SER A 215 -29.87 -30.65 30.05
CA SER A 215 -31.27 -30.48 29.64
C SER A 215 -31.86 -31.71 28.94
N ALA A 216 -31.01 -32.41 28.16
CA ALA A 216 -31.37 -33.66 27.52
C ALA A 216 -31.63 -34.78 28.52
N ASN A 217 -30.93 -34.84 29.66
CA ASN A 217 -31.20 -35.84 30.69
C ASN A 217 -32.59 -35.67 31.30
N SER A 218 -33.08 -34.43 31.48
CA SER A 218 -34.48 -34.20 31.87
C SER A 218 -35.48 -34.63 30.78
N LEU A 219 -35.18 -34.42 29.50
CA LEU A 219 -36.03 -34.92 28.40
C LEU A 219 -36.04 -36.45 28.33
N TRP A 220 -34.90 -37.13 28.48
CA TRP A 220 -34.81 -38.58 28.58
C TRP A 220 -35.47 -39.11 29.86
N LEU A 221 -35.47 -38.36 30.96
CA LEU A 221 -36.23 -38.71 32.17
C LEU A 221 -37.75 -38.62 31.93
N ILE A 222 -38.22 -37.57 31.24
CA ILE A 222 -39.63 -37.39 30.89
C ILE A 222 -40.08 -38.47 29.89
N MET A 223 -39.29 -38.74 28.84
CA MET A 223 -39.52 -39.87 27.93
C MET A 223 -39.46 -41.21 28.66
N GLY A 224 -38.54 -41.39 29.60
CA GLY A 224 -38.41 -42.60 30.42
C GLY A 224 -39.60 -42.82 31.33
N VAL A 225 -40.14 -41.76 31.96
CA VAL A 225 -41.37 -41.80 32.76
C VAL A 225 -42.59 -42.06 31.87
N ALA A 226 -42.67 -41.46 30.67
CA ALA A 226 -43.74 -41.71 29.71
C ALA A 226 -43.68 -43.16 29.16
N LEU A 227 -42.48 -43.68 28.88
CA LEU A 227 -42.25 -45.06 28.46
C LEU A 227 -42.55 -46.04 29.60
N LEU A 228 -42.19 -45.71 30.84
CA LEU A 228 -42.53 -46.52 32.01
C LEU A 228 -44.05 -46.50 32.25
N ALA A 229 -44.73 -45.37 32.05
CA ALA A 229 -46.18 -45.27 32.15
C ALA A 229 -46.89 -46.09 31.05
N THR A 230 -46.41 -46.06 29.81
CA THR A 230 -46.97 -46.89 28.73
C THR A 230 -46.62 -48.38 28.90
N LEU A 231 -45.43 -48.72 29.42
CA LEU A 231 -45.08 -50.09 29.79
C LEU A 231 -45.88 -50.60 30.99
N VAL A 232 -46.22 -49.77 31.98
CA VAL A 232 -47.10 -50.14 33.10
C VAL A 232 -48.55 -50.24 32.63
N ALA A 233 -49.01 -49.39 31.71
CA ALA A 233 -50.32 -49.53 31.07
C ALA A 233 -50.40 -50.81 30.21
N ALA A 234 -49.35 -51.11 29.44
CA ALA A 234 -49.24 -52.33 28.64
C ALA A 234 -49.11 -53.58 29.53
N ALA A 235 -48.36 -53.53 30.63
CA ALA A 235 -48.27 -54.62 31.59
C ALA A 235 -49.61 -54.85 32.31
N ASN A 236 -50.33 -53.80 32.70
CA ASN A 236 -51.70 -53.93 33.22
C ASN A 236 -52.65 -54.50 32.16
N ALA A 237 -52.54 -54.08 30.90
CA ALA A 237 -53.30 -54.64 29.79
C ALA A 237 -52.94 -56.12 29.53
N VAL A 238 -51.67 -56.50 29.65
CA VAL A 238 -51.22 -57.91 29.57
C VAL A 238 -51.69 -58.71 30.79
N ILE A 239 -51.78 -58.12 31.98
CA ILE A 239 -52.28 -58.79 33.19
C ILE A 239 -53.81 -58.97 33.13
N THR A 240 -54.57 -57.99 32.62
CA THR A 240 -56.02 -58.17 32.37
C THR A 240 -56.26 -59.11 31.21
N LEU A 241 -55.44 -59.07 30.15
CA LEU A 241 -55.44 -60.04 29.07
C LEU A 241 -55.13 -61.45 29.58
N GLN A 242 -54.12 -61.62 30.45
CA GLN A 242 -53.75 -62.90 31.07
C GLN A 242 -54.83 -63.41 32.03
N LYS A 243 -55.53 -62.55 32.76
CA LYS A 243 -56.71 -62.94 33.56
C LYS A 243 -57.86 -63.40 32.66
N ALA A 244 -58.18 -62.65 31.60
CA ALA A 244 -59.16 -63.08 30.59
C ALA A 244 -58.72 -64.37 29.87
N LEU A 245 -57.42 -64.55 29.61
CA LEU A 245 -56.82 -65.78 29.08
C LEU A 245 -57.04 -66.94 30.03
N ALA A 246 -56.74 -66.76 31.31
CA ALA A 246 -56.85 -67.80 32.34
C ALA A 246 -58.32 -68.17 32.59
N GLU A 247 -59.23 -67.19 32.64
CA GLU A 247 -60.68 -67.43 32.72
C GLU A 247 -61.19 -68.16 31.48
N ASN A 248 -60.77 -67.77 30.27
CA ASN A 248 -61.11 -68.48 29.03
C ASN A 248 -60.50 -69.89 28.97
N LEU A 249 -59.26 -70.08 29.43
CA LEU A 249 -58.57 -71.37 29.45
C LEU A 249 -59.18 -72.30 30.51
N GLU A 250 -59.59 -71.77 31.66
CA GLU A 250 -60.29 -72.53 32.70
C GLU A 250 -61.71 -72.91 32.24
N ARG A 251 -62.42 -72.04 31.51
CA ARG A 251 -63.67 -72.38 30.79
C ARG A 251 -63.44 -73.50 29.77
N LEU A 252 -62.35 -73.42 28.99
CA LEU A 252 -62.00 -74.42 27.97
C LEU A 252 -61.62 -75.77 28.59
N LEU A 253 -60.90 -75.78 29.72
CA LEU A 253 -60.57 -77.00 30.49
C LEU A 253 -61.77 -77.60 31.24
N LYS A 254 -62.78 -76.78 31.62
CA LYS A 254 -64.03 -77.24 32.25
C LYS A 254 -65.12 -77.66 31.25
N ALA A 255 -64.95 -77.41 29.95
CA ALA A 255 -65.95 -77.69 28.90
C ALA A 255 -66.11 -79.20 28.59
N LYS A 256 -66.89 -79.91 29.41
CA LYS A 256 -67.26 -81.33 29.20
C LYS A 256 -68.49 -81.59 28.31
N THR A 257 -69.00 -80.57 27.62
CA THR A 257 -70.24 -80.63 26.82
C THR A 257 -70.04 -80.13 25.39
N LYS A 258 -70.91 -80.59 24.47
CA LYS A 258 -70.69 -80.61 23.01
C LYS A 258 -70.91 -79.26 22.28
N THR A 259 -70.81 -78.14 22.99
CA THR A 259 -70.94 -76.76 22.48
C THR A 259 -69.89 -75.88 23.16
N LEU A 260 -69.06 -75.20 22.36
CA LEU A 260 -68.04 -74.29 22.85
C LEU A 260 -68.68 -73.09 23.56
N PRO A 261 -68.15 -72.66 24.71
CA PRO A 261 -68.55 -71.39 25.34
C PRO A 261 -67.99 -70.20 24.57
N ASP A 262 -68.63 -69.05 24.72
CA ASP A 262 -68.17 -67.80 24.10
C ASP A 262 -66.91 -67.28 24.82
N PHE A 263 -65.91 -66.86 24.04
CA PHE A 263 -64.58 -66.47 24.53
C PHE A 263 -64.32 -64.99 24.27
N ASN A 264 -63.98 -64.24 25.33
CA ASN A 264 -63.86 -62.77 25.30
C ASN A 264 -62.67 -62.22 24.45
N LEU A 265 -62.01 -63.03 23.60
CA LEU A 265 -60.85 -62.61 22.80
C LEU A 265 -60.96 -63.09 21.33
N PRO A 266 -61.00 -62.17 20.35
CA PRO A 266 -61.02 -62.53 18.93
C PRO A 266 -59.82 -63.39 18.50
N GLY A 267 -60.06 -64.33 17.58
CA GLY A 267 -59.02 -65.16 16.96
C GLY A 267 -58.45 -66.30 17.82
N PHE A 268 -58.77 -66.38 19.11
CA PHE A 268 -58.11 -67.30 20.04
C PHE A 268 -58.21 -68.79 19.67
N ASN A 269 -59.30 -69.18 18.98
CA ASN A 269 -59.52 -70.55 18.48
C ASN A 269 -58.45 -71.02 17.48
N GLN A 270 -57.79 -70.12 16.73
CA GLN A 270 -56.80 -70.48 15.72
C GLN A 270 -55.38 -70.64 16.30
N ALA A 271 -55.06 -69.91 17.38
CA ALA A 271 -53.73 -69.95 17.99
C ALA A 271 -53.47 -71.25 18.79
N ALA A 272 -54.53 -71.84 19.34
CA ALA A 272 -54.44 -73.04 20.19
C ALA A 272 -53.97 -74.30 19.44
N GLU A 273 -54.24 -74.41 18.14
CA GLU A 273 -53.82 -75.57 17.34
C GLU A 273 -52.33 -75.53 16.98
N GLN A 274 -51.77 -74.34 16.72
CA GLN A 274 -50.42 -74.18 16.16
C GLN A 274 -49.30 -74.20 17.21
N LEU A 275 -49.60 -73.92 18.49
CA LEU A 275 -48.57 -73.78 19.53
C LEU A 275 -47.90 -75.09 19.97
N LYS A 276 -48.39 -76.24 19.50
CA LYS A 276 -48.00 -77.57 19.99
C LYS A 276 -46.71 -78.12 19.37
N GLU A 277 -46.20 -77.50 18.31
CA GLU A 277 -45.25 -78.15 17.38
C GLU A 277 -43.83 -77.53 17.36
N LYS A 278 -43.55 -76.46 18.11
CA LYS A 278 -42.29 -75.69 18.02
C LYS A 278 -41.60 -75.34 19.35
N LEU A 279 -41.55 -76.28 20.31
CA LEU A 279 -40.83 -76.10 21.59
C LEU A 279 -39.75 -77.17 21.81
N SER A 280 -38.57 -76.97 21.20
CA SER A 280 -37.36 -77.77 21.45
C SER A 280 -36.04 -76.98 21.27
N GLN A 281 -35.28 -76.81 22.36
CA GLN A 281 -33.79 -76.73 22.43
C GLN A 281 -33.04 -75.37 22.17
N SER A 282 -31.77 -75.34 22.64
CA SER A 282 -30.89 -74.21 23.03
C SER A 282 -29.54 -74.79 23.59
N PRO A 283 -28.47 -74.06 24.03
CA PRO A 283 -27.97 -72.65 23.80
C PRO A 283 -26.38 -72.50 23.70
N GLU A 284 -25.84 -71.26 23.84
CA GLU A 284 -24.49 -70.83 24.40
C GLU A 284 -23.12 -71.00 23.60
N PRO A 285 -21.93 -70.35 23.95
CA PRO A 285 -21.61 -68.93 24.31
C PRO A 285 -20.24 -68.32 23.68
N PRO A 286 -19.18 -67.67 24.32
CA PRO A 286 -18.14 -66.78 23.65
C PRO A 286 -16.63 -67.25 23.82
N PRO A 287 -15.44 -66.50 23.83
CA PRO A 287 -15.01 -65.20 24.49
C PRO A 287 -13.89 -64.31 23.74
N PRO A 288 -12.72 -63.73 24.26
CA PRO A 288 -12.27 -62.32 23.96
C PRO A 288 -10.83 -61.91 23.33
N PRO A 289 -9.75 -61.33 23.96
CA PRO A 289 -9.18 -59.98 23.54
C PRO A 289 -7.61 -59.64 23.54
N SER A 290 -7.23 -58.37 23.17
CA SER A 290 -6.04 -57.51 23.60
C SER A 290 -4.59 -57.66 22.97
N PRO A 291 -3.50 -56.82 23.24
CA PRO A 291 -3.27 -55.31 23.20
C PRO A 291 -1.81 -54.73 22.77
N GLU A 292 -1.65 -53.38 22.55
CA GLU A 292 -0.52 -52.37 22.81
C GLU A 292 1.04 -52.55 22.49
N PRO A 293 2.04 -51.59 22.70
CA PRO A 293 2.21 -50.10 22.43
C PRO A 293 3.67 -49.49 22.06
N ALA A 294 3.81 -48.14 21.82
CA ALA A 294 4.99 -47.16 22.03
C ALA A 294 6.24 -47.08 21.03
N LYS A 295 7.23 -46.10 20.95
CA LYS A 295 7.59 -44.72 21.50
C LYS A 295 8.85 -43.98 20.84
N ALA A 296 9.02 -42.63 20.99
CA ALA A 296 10.28 -41.73 21.04
C ALA A 296 11.18 -41.41 19.77
N ALA A 297 12.12 -40.39 19.63
CA ALA A 297 12.42 -38.99 20.17
C ALA A 297 13.55 -38.18 19.31
N PRO A 298 14.39 -37.13 19.72
CA PRO A 298 14.61 -35.84 18.94
C PRO A 298 16.03 -35.30 18.37
N PRO A 299 16.81 -34.25 18.87
CA PRO A 299 17.27 -33.03 18.09
C PRO A 299 18.80 -32.52 18.14
N GLU A 300 19.09 -31.17 18.07
CA GLU A 300 20.37 -30.32 18.24
C GLU A 300 21.28 -30.00 16.96
N GLU A 301 22.17 -28.96 16.72
CA GLU A 301 22.47 -27.47 16.99
C GLU A 301 23.86 -27.02 16.29
N GLU A 302 24.45 -25.79 16.02
CA GLU A 302 24.19 -24.29 15.89
C GLU A 302 25.46 -23.44 15.32
N SER A 303 25.40 -22.09 15.02
CA SER A 303 26.48 -20.99 14.84
C SER A 303 27.33 -20.70 13.53
N LEU A 304 28.19 -19.62 13.34
CA LEU A 304 28.01 -18.11 13.15
C LEU A 304 29.30 -17.26 12.70
N LEU A 305 29.15 -16.09 12.00
CA LEU A 305 30.06 -14.86 11.76
C LEU A 305 31.42 -14.97 10.93
N VAL A 306 32.23 -13.95 10.50
CA VAL A 306 32.41 -12.43 10.62
C VAL A 306 33.22 -11.75 9.42
N LEU A 307 33.58 -10.42 9.44
CA LEU A 307 34.31 -9.57 8.41
C LEU A 307 35.43 -8.61 9.00
N ASP A 308 36.22 -7.86 8.17
CA ASP A 308 37.23 -6.79 8.54
C ASP A 308 37.61 -5.79 7.38
N GLU A 309 38.33 -4.66 7.64
CA GLU A 309 38.45 -3.39 6.82
C GLU A 309 39.83 -3.03 6.13
N ILE A 310 40.01 -1.76 5.65
CA ILE A 310 41.10 -1.22 4.76
C ILE A 310 41.66 0.16 5.26
N GLU A 311 42.87 0.59 4.85
CA GLU A 311 43.52 1.91 5.10
C GLU A 311 43.83 2.72 3.81
N GLU A 312 44.02 4.06 3.90
CA GLU A 312 44.33 5.01 2.80
C GLU A 312 45.52 5.97 3.08
N ASP A 313 46.07 6.60 2.03
CA ASP A 313 47.21 7.56 2.05
C ASP A 313 46.89 8.84 1.23
N GLU A 314 47.42 10.02 1.61
CA GLU A 314 47.17 11.30 0.91
C GLU A 314 48.20 11.67 -0.17
N ASP A 315 47.74 11.85 -1.42
CA ASP A 315 48.41 12.64 -2.46
C ASP A 315 47.54 13.82 -2.94
N GLY A 316 48.20 14.89 -3.43
CA GLY A 316 47.60 16.23 -3.64
C GLY A 316 47.33 16.61 -5.11
N LEU A 317 46.09 17.03 -5.40
CA LEU A 317 45.59 17.29 -6.76
C LEU A 317 45.76 18.75 -7.24
N SER A 318 45.79 18.94 -8.56
CA SER A 318 45.83 20.24 -9.24
C SER A 318 44.69 20.41 -10.24
N LEU A 319 44.49 21.63 -10.78
CA LEU A 319 43.55 21.86 -11.88
C LEU A 319 44.06 21.20 -13.19
N PRO A 320 43.17 20.72 -14.08
CA PRO A 320 43.54 20.10 -15.35
C PRO A 320 43.90 21.12 -16.43
N ASP A 321 44.83 20.75 -17.33
CA ASP A 321 45.21 21.57 -18.50
C ASP A 321 44.07 21.74 -19.53
N HIS A 322 43.13 20.79 -19.57
CA HIS A 322 41.99 20.79 -20.48
C HIS A 322 40.77 20.10 -19.85
N LEU A 323 39.60 20.74 -19.90
CA LEU A 323 38.35 20.24 -19.36
C LEU A 323 37.52 19.54 -20.45
N PRO A 324 37.09 18.27 -20.30
CA PRO A 324 36.30 17.56 -21.32
C PRO A 324 34.89 18.15 -21.49
N GLU A 325 34.72 19.19 -22.31
CA GLU A 325 33.48 19.99 -22.37
C GLU A 325 32.18 19.19 -22.55
N ALA A 326 32.24 18.01 -23.18
CA ALA A 326 31.10 17.13 -23.43
C ALA A 326 30.46 16.55 -22.16
N ILE A 327 31.17 16.50 -21.02
CA ILE A 327 30.60 15.94 -19.77
C ILE A 327 29.53 16.82 -19.15
N PHE A 328 29.48 18.11 -19.48
CA PHE A 328 28.53 19.08 -18.92
C PHE A 328 27.20 19.00 -19.69
N ARG A 329 26.26 18.18 -19.20
CA ARG A 329 24.98 17.89 -19.87
C ARG A 329 23.88 18.88 -19.45
N ALA A 330 22.66 18.63 -19.92
CA ALA A 330 21.51 19.50 -19.71
C ALA A 330 20.97 19.53 -18.27
N TYR A 331 21.26 18.54 -17.43
CA TYR A 331 20.72 18.42 -16.07
C TYR A 331 21.70 17.80 -15.04
N ASP A 332 22.87 17.34 -15.47
CA ASP A 332 23.91 16.72 -14.66
C ASP A 332 25.29 16.86 -15.33
N ILE A 333 26.32 16.29 -14.69
CA ILE A 333 27.62 16.01 -15.33
C ILE A 333 27.69 14.48 -15.55
N ARG A 334 28.16 14.03 -16.73
CA ARG A 334 28.09 12.61 -17.15
C ARG A 334 29.19 12.26 -18.17
N GLY A 335 30.01 11.25 -17.86
CA GLY A 335 31.11 10.80 -18.74
C GLY A 335 31.70 9.44 -18.34
N LEU A 336 32.67 8.97 -19.12
CA LEU A 336 33.48 7.79 -18.81
C LEU A 336 34.37 8.05 -17.59
N ALA A 337 34.31 7.16 -16.60
CA ALA A 337 34.89 7.39 -15.29
C ALA A 337 36.40 7.67 -15.34
N ASP A 338 37.18 6.84 -16.05
CA ASP A 338 38.64 6.87 -15.99
C ASP A 338 39.31 7.74 -17.06
N SER A 339 38.54 8.25 -18.03
CA SER A 339 39.06 9.07 -19.15
C SER A 339 38.43 10.45 -19.28
N GLU A 340 37.23 10.67 -18.73
CA GLU A 340 36.55 11.98 -18.76
C GLU A 340 36.29 12.54 -17.35
N LEU A 341 36.27 11.70 -16.32
CA LEU A 341 36.10 12.08 -14.90
C LEU A 341 37.37 11.73 -14.08
N THR A 342 38.53 12.21 -14.57
CA THR A 342 39.81 12.09 -13.86
C THR A 342 39.82 12.91 -12.57
N ASP A 343 40.73 12.61 -11.66
CA ASP A 343 40.75 13.20 -10.33
C ASP A 343 40.96 14.72 -10.37
N GLU A 344 41.73 15.23 -11.33
CA GLU A 344 41.93 16.67 -11.56
C GLU A 344 40.64 17.35 -12.06
N VAL A 345 39.91 16.69 -12.97
CA VAL A 345 38.63 17.18 -13.50
C VAL A 345 37.58 17.22 -12.39
N VAL A 346 37.49 16.16 -11.59
CA VAL A 346 36.53 16.05 -10.48
C VAL A 346 36.88 17.02 -9.34
N TYR A 347 38.17 17.19 -9.03
CA TYR A 347 38.65 18.21 -8.08
C TYR A 347 38.31 19.64 -8.55
N ALA A 348 38.47 19.94 -9.83
CA ALA A 348 38.06 21.22 -10.41
C ALA A 348 36.54 21.44 -10.37
N ILE A 349 35.74 20.38 -10.57
CA ILE A 349 34.28 20.43 -10.40
C ILE A 349 33.93 20.67 -8.92
N GLY A 350 34.59 20.01 -7.97
CA GLY A 350 34.39 20.23 -6.53
C GLY A 350 34.68 21.69 -6.12
N LEU A 351 35.77 22.27 -6.64
CA LEU A 351 36.07 23.69 -6.46
C LEU A 351 34.96 24.59 -7.05
N ALA A 352 34.47 24.30 -8.26
CA ALA A 352 33.44 25.10 -8.92
C ALA A 352 32.07 25.02 -8.20
N VAL A 353 31.66 23.82 -7.79
CA VAL A 353 30.44 23.59 -7.00
C VAL A 353 30.53 24.28 -5.65
N GLY A 354 31.68 24.16 -4.97
CA GLY A 354 31.91 24.83 -3.70
C GLY A 354 31.93 26.37 -3.80
N SER A 355 32.38 26.90 -4.93
CA SER A 355 32.32 28.33 -5.26
C SER A 355 30.88 28.81 -5.47
N GLU A 356 30.07 28.06 -6.21
CA GLU A 356 28.65 28.35 -6.42
C GLU A 356 27.86 28.24 -5.09
N ALA A 357 28.18 27.25 -4.26
CA ALA A 357 27.62 27.12 -2.91
C ALA A 357 27.97 28.32 -2.02
N LEU A 358 29.21 28.82 -2.06
CA LEU A 358 29.63 30.04 -1.36
C LEU A 358 28.83 31.27 -1.82
N ASP A 359 28.69 31.47 -3.14
CA ASP A 359 27.95 32.60 -3.71
C ASP A 359 26.44 32.54 -3.38
N GLN A 360 25.87 31.35 -3.19
CA GLN A 360 24.51 31.14 -2.66
C GLN A 360 24.42 31.07 -1.12
N GLY A 361 25.50 31.42 -0.41
CA GLY A 361 25.54 31.50 1.06
C GLY A 361 25.45 30.15 1.80
N GLN A 362 25.67 29.04 1.09
CA GLN A 362 25.62 27.68 1.61
C GLN A 362 27.00 27.30 2.17
N GLN A 363 27.11 27.08 3.49
CA GLN A 363 28.38 26.76 4.14
C GLN A 363 28.79 25.29 3.99
N SER A 364 27.83 24.39 4.15
CA SER A 364 28.05 22.94 4.09
C SER A 364 27.43 22.34 2.83
N VAL A 365 28.05 21.31 2.28
CA VAL A 365 27.57 20.56 1.11
C VAL A 365 27.58 19.07 1.47
N ILE A 366 26.46 18.39 1.27
CA ILE A 366 26.37 16.94 1.44
C ILE A 366 27.04 16.24 0.26
N VAL A 367 27.72 15.12 0.50
CA VAL A 367 28.27 14.25 -0.55
C VAL A 367 27.74 12.84 -0.35
N ALA A 368 27.37 12.19 -1.45
CA ALA A 368 26.91 10.80 -1.51
C ALA A 368 27.39 10.15 -2.81
N ALA A 369 27.42 8.82 -2.87
CA ALA A 369 27.90 8.06 -4.02
C ALA A 369 27.09 6.78 -4.30
N ASP A 370 27.00 6.34 -5.57
CA ASP A 370 26.45 5.04 -5.94
C ASP A 370 27.47 3.89 -5.77
N GLY A 371 27.02 2.65 -5.96
CA GLY A 371 27.81 1.43 -5.74
C GLY A 371 28.92 1.11 -6.75
N ARG A 372 29.27 2.04 -7.66
CA ARG A 372 30.26 1.76 -8.73
C ARG A 372 31.68 1.74 -8.20
N HIS A 373 32.52 0.88 -8.79
CA HIS A 373 33.95 0.78 -8.45
C HIS A 373 34.73 2.10 -8.65
N SER A 374 34.25 3.02 -9.50
CA SER A 374 34.84 4.35 -9.70
C SER A 374 34.33 5.41 -8.71
N SER A 375 33.23 5.18 -8.01
CA SER A 375 32.57 6.17 -7.16
C SER A 375 33.38 6.59 -5.92
N PRO A 376 34.13 5.70 -5.23
CA PRO A 376 35.04 6.12 -4.16
C PRO A 376 36.10 7.13 -4.64
N ARG A 377 36.90 6.79 -5.66
CA ARG A 377 37.90 7.71 -6.25
C ARG A 377 37.32 9.09 -6.59
N ILE A 378 36.15 9.10 -7.25
CA ILE A 378 35.47 10.32 -7.66
C ILE A 378 34.95 11.11 -6.44
N ARG A 379 34.45 10.44 -5.39
CA ARG A 379 34.12 11.06 -4.10
C ARG A 379 35.33 11.74 -3.48
N ASP A 380 36.46 11.05 -3.38
CA ASP A 380 37.63 11.57 -2.65
C ASP A 380 38.23 12.79 -3.36
N ALA A 381 38.28 12.77 -4.70
CA ALA A 381 38.65 13.92 -5.52
C ALA A 381 37.66 15.09 -5.38
N LEU A 382 36.35 14.82 -5.35
CA LEU A 382 35.30 15.84 -5.19
C LEU A 382 35.36 16.48 -3.79
N VAL A 383 35.52 15.68 -2.75
CA VAL A 383 35.63 16.11 -1.35
C VAL A 383 36.88 16.98 -1.15
N LYS A 384 38.02 16.60 -1.74
CA LYS A 384 39.22 17.46 -1.80
C LYS A 384 38.92 18.80 -2.46
N GLY A 385 38.15 18.84 -3.56
CA GLY A 385 37.77 20.07 -4.25
C GLY A 385 36.82 20.97 -3.45
N LEU A 386 35.77 20.38 -2.86
CA LEU A 386 34.78 21.08 -2.03
C LEU A 386 35.44 21.69 -0.78
N THR A 387 36.25 20.92 -0.05
CA THR A 387 36.96 21.41 1.14
C THR A 387 38.03 22.46 0.79
N ALA A 388 38.74 22.32 -0.33
CA ALA A 388 39.69 23.33 -0.83
C ALA A 388 39.02 24.66 -1.23
N SER A 389 37.74 24.65 -1.63
CA SER A 389 36.97 25.89 -1.85
C SER A 389 36.58 26.61 -0.54
N GLY A 390 36.72 25.92 0.61
CA GLY A 390 36.28 26.40 1.91
C GLY A 390 34.81 26.11 2.23
N ARG A 391 34.17 25.14 1.57
CA ARG A 391 32.89 24.55 2.01
C ARG A 391 33.14 23.37 2.93
N ASP A 392 32.31 23.21 3.96
CA ASP A 392 32.34 22.03 4.81
C ASP A 392 31.62 20.87 4.13
N VAL A 393 32.12 19.64 4.26
CA VAL A 393 31.54 18.44 3.65
C VAL A 393 30.88 17.57 4.71
N ILE A 394 29.64 17.16 4.43
CA ILE A 394 28.92 16.11 5.18
C ILE A 394 28.80 14.91 4.24
N ASP A 395 29.68 13.92 4.39
CA ASP A 395 29.69 12.72 3.57
C ASP A 395 28.75 11.68 4.18
N ILE A 396 27.75 11.24 3.41
CA ILE A 396 26.81 10.19 3.83
C ILE A 396 27.17 8.83 3.22
N GLY A 397 28.30 8.71 2.51
CA GLY A 397 28.83 7.47 1.97
C GLY A 397 28.09 6.95 0.73
N THR A 398 28.07 5.62 0.59
CA THR A 398 27.46 4.92 -0.56
C THR A 398 25.96 4.78 -0.34
N GLN A 399 25.16 5.62 -1.01
CA GLN A 399 23.72 5.78 -0.77
C GLN A 399 22.92 5.92 -2.08
N PRO A 400 21.63 5.56 -2.11
CA PRO A 400 20.75 5.92 -3.22
C PRO A 400 20.61 7.44 -3.38
N THR A 401 20.42 7.91 -4.62
CA THR A 401 20.19 9.33 -4.94
C THR A 401 19.10 10.01 -4.09
N PRO A 402 17.93 9.40 -3.82
CA PRO A 402 16.93 10.02 -2.94
C PRO A 402 17.39 10.23 -1.49
N LEU A 403 18.36 9.46 -0.97
CA LEU A 403 18.88 9.69 0.38
C LEU A 403 19.78 10.92 0.45
N MET A 404 20.53 11.23 -0.61
CA MET A 404 21.23 12.51 -0.72
C MET A 404 20.24 13.67 -0.70
N TYR A 405 19.15 13.58 -1.49
CA TYR A 405 18.10 14.60 -1.47
C TYR A 405 17.40 14.70 -0.11
N PHE A 406 17.10 13.58 0.55
CA PHE A 406 16.53 13.55 1.91
C PHE A 406 17.46 14.22 2.92
N ALA A 407 18.76 13.95 2.87
CA ALA A 407 19.75 14.58 3.73
C ALA A 407 19.76 16.11 3.58
N THR A 408 19.51 16.67 2.37
CA THR A 408 19.36 18.14 2.17
C THR A 408 18.12 18.76 2.85
N HIS A 409 17.24 17.94 3.43
CA HIS A 409 16.11 18.37 4.25
C HIS A 409 16.30 18.10 5.76
N GLN A 410 17.24 17.23 6.15
CA GLN A 410 17.50 16.91 7.57
C GLN A 410 18.77 17.57 8.14
N LEU A 411 19.87 17.62 7.37
CA LEU A 411 21.22 17.91 7.89
C LEU A 411 21.60 19.40 7.86
N GLY A 412 20.61 20.30 7.97
CA GLY A 412 20.82 21.73 8.15
C GLY A 412 21.36 22.51 6.94
N THR A 413 21.74 21.85 5.85
CA THR A 413 22.08 22.46 4.55
C THR A 413 21.14 21.98 3.45
N GLN A 414 20.80 22.87 2.51
CA GLN A 414 19.98 22.56 1.34
C GLN A 414 20.84 22.33 0.08
N SER A 415 22.09 21.91 0.28
CA SER A 415 23.07 21.71 -0.80
C SER A 415 23.71 20.34 -0.68
N GLY A 416 23.78 19.63 -1.80
CA GLY A 416 24.29 18.27 -1.85
C GLY A 416 24.67 17.83 -3.25
N VAL A 417 25.61 16.90 -3.32
CA VAL A 417 26.18 16.35 -4.55
C VAL A 417 26.12 14.83 -4.47
N MET A 418 25.61 14.22 -5.52
CA MET A 418 25.47 12.77 -5.63
C MET A 418 26.30 12.29 -6.83
N ILE A 419 27.25 11.41 -6.55
CA ILE A 419 28.14 10.78 -7.52
C ILE A 419 27.47 9.51 -8.00
N THR A 420 27.14 9.44 -9.29
CA THR A 420 26.28 8.39 -9.81
C THR A 420 26.42 8.23 -11.31
N GLY A 421 26.62 7.00 -11.76
CA GLY A 421 26.39 6.61 -13.16
C GLY A 421 24.93 6.25 -13.46
N SER A 422 24.05 6.14 -12.46
CA SER A 422 22.62 5.83 -12.60
C SER A 422 22.42 4.54 -13.42
N HIS A 423 21.45 4.51 -14.33
CA HIS A 423 21.21 3.45 -15.31
C HIS A 423 22.22 3.37 -16.49
N ASN A 424 23.43 3.94 -16.42
CA ASN A 424 24.46 3.79 -17.48
C ASN A 424 25.37 2.55 -17.26
N PRO A 425 26.06 2.04 -18.30
CA PRO A 425 27.08 0.97 -18.18
C PRO A 425 28.15 1.27 -17.11
N SER A 426 28.80 0.24 -16.55
CA SER A 426 29.65 0.35 -15.36
C SER A 426 30.86 1.28 -15.54
N GLU A 427 31.37 1.44 -16.77
CA GLU A 427 32.45 2.36 -17.12
C GLU A 427 32.06 3.85 -17.07
N TYR A 428 30.78 4.17 -16.94
CA TYR A 428 30.28 5.55 -16.77
C TYR A 428 30.15 5.94 -15.30
N ASN A 429 30.36 7.23 -15.03
CA ASN A 429 29.93 7.86 -13.79
C ASN A 429 29.41 9.28 -14.09
N GLY A 430 29.03 10.02 -13.05
CA GLY A 430 28.41 11.34 -13.19
C GLY A 430 28.19 12.03 -11.86
N ILE A 431 27.70 13.26 -11.91
CA ILE A 431 27.53 14.12 -10.74
C ILE A 431 26.20 14.87 -10.87
N LYS A 432 25.22 14.51 -10.03
CA LYS A 432 23.94 15.21 -9.83
C LYS A 432 24.13 16.26 -8.72
N ILE A 433 23.72 17.51 -8.93
CA ILE A 433 24.08 18.65 -8.05
C ILE A 433 22.83 19.42 -7.61
N VAL A 434 22.71 19.67 -6.30
CA VAL A 434 21.72 20.55 -5.68
C VAL A 434 22.43 21.63 -4.87
N ILE A 435 22.06 22.90 -5.04
CA ILE A 435 22.58 24.03 -4.24
C ILE A 435 21.40 24.91 -3.82
N GLY A 436 21.32 25.25 -2.53
CA GLY A 436 20.29 26.15 -2.01
C GLY A 436 18.84 25.70 -2.28
N GLY A 437 18.61 24.38 -2.28
CA GLY A 437 17.31 23.75 -2.55
C GLY A 437 16.96 23.63 -4.04
N LYS A 438 17.92 23.86 -4.95
CA LYS A 438 17.70 23.82 -6.41
C LYS A 438 18.61 22.81 -7.07
N ALA A 439 18.03 21.84 -7.79
CA ALA A 439 18.77 20.99 -8.71
C ALA A 439 19.32 21.84 -9.87
N LEU A 440 20.62 21.73 -10.17
CA LEU A 440 21.24 22.51 -11.24
C LEU A 440 20.87 21.94 -12.62
N SER A 441 20.67 22.82 -13.60
CA SER A 441 20.36 22.44 -14.97
C SER A 441 20.85 23.50 -15.98
N GLY A 442 21.00 23.11 -17.24
CA GLY A 442 21.26 23.99 -18.39
C GLY A 442 22.37 25.02 -18.15
N ALA A 443 21.97 26.28 -18.01
CA ALA A 443 22.86 27.41 -17.79
C ALA A 443 23.66 27.32 -16.47
N ALA A 444 23.12 26.70 -15.42
CA ALA A 444 23.82 26.54 -14.15
C ALA A 444 24.98 25.53 -14.27
N ILE A 445 24.73 24.38 -14.90
CA ILE A 445 25.79 23.39 -15.21
C ILE A 445 26.85 24.01 -16.14
N SER A 446 26.42 24.82 -17.10
CA SER A 446 27.32 25.57 -18.00
C SER A 446 28.16 26.61 -17.25
N SER A 447 27.62 27.24 -16.20
CA SER A 447 28.34 28.22 -15.37
C SER A 447 29.44 27.56 -14.53
N LEU A 448 29.25 26.32 -14.05
CA LEU A 448 30.34 25.57 -13.39
C LEU A 448 31.54 25.37 -14.33
N LYS A 449 31.30 25.01 -15.59
CA LYS A 449 32.35 24.94 -16.63
C LYS A 449 33.04 26.30 -16.84
N GLU A 450 32.28 27.39 -16.87
CA GLU A 450 32.82 28.75 -17.00
C GLU A 450 33.69 29.16 -15.80
N ARG A 451 33.27 28.84 -14.57
CA ARG A 451 34.06 29.08 -13.34
C ARG A 451 35.42 28.39 -13.39
N ILE A 452 35.49 27.14 -13.86
CA ILE A 452 36.76 26.40 -14.05
C ILE A 452 37.61 27.10 -15.13
N ASN A 453 37.05 27.31 -16.33
CA ASN A 453 37.78 27.87 -17.47
C ASN A 453 38.29 29.31 -17.25
N THR A 454 37.62 30.09 -16.40
CA THR A 454 38.03 31.46 -16.02
C THR A 454 38.87 31.52 -14.74
N ASN A 455 39.07 30.37 -14.06
CA ASN A 455 39.63 30.28 -12.71
C ASN A 455 38.91 31.20 -11.69
N THR A 456 37.59 31.35 -11.84
CA THR A 456 36.72 32.09 -10.90
C THR A 456 36.28 31.14 -9.78
N LEU A 457 37.27 30.68 -9.02
CA LEU A 457 37.14 29.65 -7.99
C LEU A 457 37.43 30.23 -6.60
N ALA A 458 36.62 29.86 -5.63
CA ALA A 458 36.84 30.12 -4.22
C ALA A 458 38.01 29.27 -3.69
N GLY A 459 38.68 29.77 -2.65
CA GLY A 459 39.76 29.07 -1.97
C GLY A 459 39.66 29.26 -0.45
N GLY A 460 39.85 28.18 0.29
CA GLY A 460 39.73 28.16 1.74
C GLY A 460 40.17 26.83 2.34
N ARG A 461 39.61 26.48 3.49
CA ARG A 461 39.74 25.16 4.10
C ARG A 461 38.48 24.84 4.89
N GLY A 462 37.62 24.01 4.30
CA GLY A 462 36.46 23.44 4.98
C GLY A 462 36.84 22.29 5.91
N GLN A 463 35.85 21.81 6.63
CA GLN A 463 35.89 20.59 7.44
C GLN A 463 35.29 19.42 6.66
N TYR A 464 35.58 18.19 7.09
CA TYR A 464 34.96 16.97 6.62
C TYR A 464 34.36 16.23 7.81
N GLN A 465 33.16 15.69 7.64
CA GLN A 465 32.49 14.82 8.59
C GLN A 465 31.74 13.72 7.83
N ALA A 466 31.92 12.47 8.22
CA ALA A 466 31.05 11.37 7.82
C ALA A 466 29.79 11.34 8.71
N GLN A 467 28.63 10.99 8.15
CA GLN A 467 27.37 10.85 8.89
C GLN A 467 26.38 9.87 8.24
N ASP A 468 25.98 8.86 8.99
CA ASP A 468 24.90 7.92 8.65
C ASP A 468 23.51 8.63 8.63
N ILE A 469 22.61 8.16 7.77
CA ILE A 469 21.27 8.76 7.57
C ILE A 469 20.16 7.74 7.22
N GLU A 470 20.52 6.50 6.91
CA GLU A 470 19.69 5.43 6.35
C GLU A 470 18.49 5.11 7.24
N GLN A 471 18.73 4.83 8.52
CA GLN A 471 17.63 4.56 9.46
C GLN A 471 16.73 5.79 9.64
N SER A 472 17.25 7.02 9.53
CA SER A 472 16.40 8.22 9.60
C SER A 472 15.51 8.38 8.35
N TYR A 473 15.97 7.90 7.19
CA TYR A 473 15.17 7.82 5.97
C TYR A 473 14.08 6.74 6.10
N ILE A 474 14.44 5.52 6.53
CA ILE A 474 13.50 4.41 6.79
C ILE A 474 12.45 4.84 7.81
N ASP A 475 12.88 5.33 8.98
CA ASP A 475 12.03 5.82 10.07
C ASP A 475 11.02 6.86 9.57
N TYR A 476 11.42 7.81 8.72
CA TYR A 476 10.50 8.82 8.20
C TYR A 476 9.39 8.20 7.35
N ILE A 477 9.73 7.23 6.49
CA ILE A 477 8.76 6.58 5.60
C ILE A 477 7.79 5.71 6.41
N ILE A 478 8.28 4.82 7.29
CA ILE A 478 7.43 3.92 8.08
C ILE A 478 6.53 4.65 9.09
N ASN A 479 6.87 5.89 9.49
CA ASN A 479 6.04 6.69 10.39
C ASN A 479 4.91 7.50 9.70
N ASP A 480 4.92 7.67 8.38
CA ASP A 480 3.80 8.31 7.64
C ASP A 480 3.06 7.36 6.69
N VAL A 481 3.71 6.32 6.16
CA VAL A 481 3.09 5.34 5.23
C VAL A 481 2.41 4.21 6.02
N ALA A 482 1.11 4.00 5.79
CA ALA A 482 0.28 3.12 6.62
C ALA A 482 -0.20 1.86 5.87
N ILE A 483 0.49 0.73 6.06
CA ILE A 483 0.12 -0.55 5.45
C ILE A 483 -1.02 -1.24 6.22
N ALA A 484 -2.19 -1.31 5.60
CA ALA A 484 -3.37 -1.98 6.19
C ALA A 484 -3.29 -3.51 6.09
N GLN A 485 -2.55 -4.04 5.12
CA GLN A 485 -2.30 -5.47 4.97
C GLN A 485 -0.91 -5.73 4.36
N PRO A 486 -0.09 -6.62 4.94
CA PRO A 486 1.14 -7.11 4.32
C PRO A 486 0.92 -7.58 2.89
N LEU A 487 1.78 -7.14 1.97
CA LEU A 487 1.88 -7.64 0.60
C LEU A 487 3.18 -8.44 0.45
N LYS A 488 3.17 -9.43 -0.43
CA LYS A 488 4.36 -10.17 -0.85
C LYS A 488 4.95 -9.53 -2.09
N ILE A 489 6.19 -9.06 -2.01
CA ILE A 489 6.88 -8.37 -3.10
C ILE A 489 8.14 -9.11 -3.55
N VAL A 490 8.41 -9.12 -4.86
CA VAL A 490 9.76 -9.37 -5.38
C VAL A 490 10.41 -8.02 -5.66
N LEU A 491 11.63 -7.84 -5.16
CA LEU A 491 12.36 -6.57 -5.21
C LEU A 491 13.66 -6.77 -5.99
N ASP A 492 13.72 -6.16 -7.17
CA ASP A 492 14.87 -6.15 -8.07
C ASP A 492 15.64 -4.82 -7.94
N ALA A 493 16.94 -4.89 -7.66
CA ALA A 493 17.82 -3.73 -7.64
C ALA A 493 18.86 -3.72 -8.78
N GLY A 494 18.93 -4.76 -9.61
CA GLY A 494 19.94 -4.90 -10.68
C GLY A 494 21.38 -4.67 -10.23
N ASN A 495 21.73 -5.06 -9.00
CA ASN A 495 23.00 -4.79 -8.30
C ASN A 495 23.31 -3.29 -8.03
N GLY A 496 22.35 -2.39 -8.24
CA GLY A 496 22.43 -0.97 -7.89
C GLY A 496 22.31 -0.70 -6.39
N VAL A 497 22.70 0.51 -5.97
CA VAL A 497 22.81 0.89 -4.54
C VAL A 497 21.47 0.87 -3.78
N ALA A 498 20.34 0.91 -4.48
CA ALA A 498 19.01 0.72 -3.89
C ALA A 498 18.88 -0.62 -3.12
N GLY A 499 19.61 -1.66 -3.53
CA GLY A 499 19.62 -2.97 -2.89
C GLY A 499 20.11 -2.98 -1.44
N ALA A 500 20.92 -2.00 -1.03
CA ALA A 500 21.42 -1.89 0.35
C ALA A 500 20.36 -1.44 1.37
N ILE A 501 19.24 -0.86 0.92
CA ILE A 501 18.27 -0.18 1.79
C ILE A 501 16.83 -0.62 1.51
N ALA A 502 16.47 -0.78 0.24
CA ALA A 502 15.10 -1.08 -0.15
C ALA A 502 14.54 -2.38 0.48
N PRO A 503 15.29 -3.50 0.61
CA PRO A 503 14.80 -4.69 1.30
C PRO A 503 14.41 -4.41 2.76
N GLN A 504 15.31 -3.80 3.55
CA GLN A 504 15.05 -3.43 4.95
C GLN A 504 13.84 -2.49 5.07
N LEU A 505 13.77 -1.46 4.20
CA LEU A 505 12.66 -0.51 4.17
C LEU A 505 11.30 -1.21 4.03
N PHE A 506 11.17 -2.17 3.11
CA PHE A 506 9.89 -2.85 2.89
C PHE A 506 9.61 -3.95 3.90
N GLU A 507 10.62 -4.60 4.49
CA GLU A 507 10.45 -5.50 5.63
C GLU A 507 9.95 -4.75 6.87
N GLU A 508 10.54 -3.60 7.21
CA GLU A 508 10.09 -2.75 8.34
C GLU A 508 8.71 -2.12 8.09
N LEU A 509 8.39 -1.79 6.83
CA LEU A 509 7.05 -1.35 6.42
C LEU A 509 6.00 -2.48 6.48
N GLY A 510 6.43 -3.74 6.63
CA GLY A 510 5.57 -4.90 6.91
C GLY A 510 5.23 -5.77 5.69
N CYS A 511 6.06 -5.78 4.65
CA CYS A 511 5.94 -6.67 3.49
C CYS A 511 6.69 -8.01 3.69
N GLU A 512 6.30 -9.05 2.94
CA GLU A 512 7.14 -10.23 2.71
C GLU A 512 8.03 -9.92 1.49
N VAL A 513 9.32 -9.69 1.70
CA VAL A 513 10.25 -9.29 0.64
C VAL A 513 11.03 -10.50 0.11
N ILE A 514 11.11 -10.61 -1.21
CA ILE A 514 12.01 -11.53 -1.92
C ILE A 514 13.04 -10.68 -2.66
N PRO A 515 14.28 -10.58 -2.15
CA PRO A 515 15.34 -9.82 -2.81
C PRO A 515 15.83 -10.55 -4.07
N LEU A 516 16.03 -9.78 -5.13
CA LEU A 516 16.61 -10.16 -6.41
C LEU A 516 17.72 -9.15 -6.73
N TYR A 517 18.95 -9.65 -6.91
CA TYR A 517 20.12 -8.82 -7.24
C TYR A 517 20.30 -7.59 -6.32
N CYS A 518 20.01 -7.73 -5.03
CA CYS A 518 20.11 -6.64 -4.03
C CYS A 518 21.52 -6.46 -3.44
N GLU A 519 22.42 -7.42 -3.63
CA GLU A 519 23.84 -7.24 -3.32
C GLU A 519 24.42 -6.16 -4.23
N VAL A 520 24.99 -5.09 -3.65
CA VAL A 520 25.52 -3.97 -4.42
C VAL A 520 26.83 -4.37 -5.11
N ASP A 521 26.82 -4.38 -6.44
CA ASP A 521 27.97 -4.80 -7.27
C ASP A 521 28.09 -3.92 -8.51
N GLY A 522 29.18 -3.15 -8.56
CA GLY A 522 29.47 -2.16 -9.61
C GLY A 522 29.77 -2.75 -11.00
N ASP A 523 30.01 -4.06 -11.11
CA ASP A 523 30.13 -4.75 -12.40
C ASP A 523 28.75 -5.05 -13.04
N PHE A 524 27.64 -4.90 -12.30
CA PHE A 524 26.26 -5.24 -12.69
C PHE A 524 26.14 -6.63 -13.35
N PRO A 525 26.56 -7.72 -12.67
CA PRO A 525 26.84 -9.03 -13.29
C PRO A 525 25.62 -9.82 -13.78
N ASN A 526 24.39 -9.36 -13.54
CA ASN A 526 23.15 -10.07 -13.89
C ASN A 526 22.47 -9.46 -15.13
N HIS A 527 21.68 -8.40 -14.93
CA HIS A 527 21.22 -7.49 -15.98
C HIS A 527 21.52 -6.06 -15.58
N HIS A 528 21.34 -5.15 -16.54
CA HIS A 528 21.56 -3.73 -16.31
C HIS A 528 20.47 -3.16 -15.40
N PRO A 529 20.78 -2.26 -14.44
CA PRO A 529 19.77 -1.63 -13.60
C PRO A 529 19.10 -0.45 -14.33
N ASP A 530 18.37 -0.79 -15.39
CA ASP A 530 17.44 0.09 -16.12
C ASP A 530 16.05 -0.57 -16.20
N PRO A 531 15.12 -0.23 -15.29
CA PRO A 531 13.78 -0.80 -15.26
C PRO A 531 12.87 -0.31 -16.40
N THR A 532 13.33 0.63 -17.24
CA THR A 532 12.58 1.08 -18.42
C THR A 532 12.72 0.13 -19.63
N VAL A 533 13.66 -0.82 -19.54
CA VAL A 533 13.94 -1.81 -20.59
C VAL A 533 13.32 -3.16 -20.23
N GLU A 534 12.27 -3.57 -20.96
CA GLU A 534 11.51 -4.81 -20.75
C GLU A 534 12.37 -6.08 -20.64
N ALA A 535 13.54 -6.11 -21.30
CA ALA A 535 14.47 -7.24 -21.25
C ALA A 535 15.16 -7.42 -19.88
N ASN A 536 15.31 -6.34 -19.09
CA ASN A 536 15.86 -6.41 -17.73
C ASN A 536 14.82 -6.97 -16.75
N LEU A 537 13.53 -6.69 -16.98
CA LEU A 537 12.42 -7.13 -16.10
C LEU A 537 12.09 -8.64 -16.21
N VAL A 538 12.80 -9.41 -17.03
CA VAL A 538 12.51 -10.83 -17.31
C VAL A 538 12.62 -11.70 -16.05
N ASP A 539 13.69 -11.54 -15.27
CA ASP A 539 13.87 -12.32 -14.05
C ASP A 539 12.92 -11.85 -12.94
N LEU A 540 12.63 -10.55 -12.81
CA LEU A 540 11.59 -10.06 -11.91
C LEU A 540 10.22 -10.71 -12.22
N LYS A 541 9.76 -10.68 -13.48
CA LYS A 541 8.49 -11.30 -13.92
C LYS A 541 8.43 -12.79 -13.60
N LYS A 542 9.53 -13.51 -13.87
CA LYS A 542 9.68 -14.93 -13.57
C LYS A 542 9.51 -15.19 -12.08
N HIS A 543 10.22 -14.45 -11.22
CA HIS A 543 10.17 -14.66 -9.78
C HIS A 543 8.82 -14.23 -9.18
N VAL A 544 8.17 -13.17 -9.67
CA VAL A 544 6.80 -12.80 -9.27
C VAL A 544 5.84 -13.98 -9.50
N HIS A 545 5.92 -14.63 -10.67
CA HIS A 545 5.13 -15.80 -11.00
C HIS A 545 5.49 -17.04 -10.16
N GLU A 546 6.77 -17.39 -10.07
CA GLU A 546 7.26 -18.58 -9.34
C GLU A 546 7.00 -18.50 -7.83
N GLN A 547 7.03 -17.30 -7.25
CA GLN A 547 6.84 -17.05 -5.81
C GLN A 547 5.40 -16.69 -5.44
N GLN A 548 4.51 -16.52 -6.43
CA GLN A 548 3.14 -16.05 -6.28
C GLN A 548 3.05 -14.71 -5.51
N ALA A 549 3.89 -13.75 -5.89
CA ALA A 549 3.95 -12.43 -5.27
C ALA A 549 2.80 -11.53 -5.74
N ASP A 550 2.34 -10.62 -4.87
CA ASP A 550 1.31 -9.63 -5.18
C ASP A 550 1.86 -8.53 -6.13
N LEU A 551 3.16 -8.25 -6.06
CA LEU A 551 3.81 -7.17 -6.79
C LEU A 551 5.29 -7.49 -7.09
N GLY A 552 5.77 -7.04 -8.25
CA GLY A 552 7.20 -6.90 -8.54
C GLY A 552 7.60 -5.42 -8.58
N ILE A 553 8.71 -5.08 -7.94
CA ILE A 553 9.30 -3.75 -7.89
C ILE A 553 10.72 -3.85 -8.47
N ALA A 554 11.08 -2.92 -9.36
CA ALA A 554 12.45 -2.77 -9.86
C ALA A 554 12.95 -1.33 -9.65
N PHE A 555 14.20 -1.19 -9.23
CA PHE A 555 14.88 0.11 -9.13
C PHE A 555 15.93 0.27 -10.24
N ASP A 556 16.30 1.51 -10.55
CA ASP A 556 17.47 1.80 -11.38
C ASP A 556 18.74 1.94 -10.52
N GLY A 557 19.90 2.06 -11.18
CA GLY A 557 21.21 1.89 -10.54
C GLY A 557 21.47 2.77 -9.31
N ASP A 558 20.79 3.93 -9.20
CA ASP A 558 20.86 4.84 -8.06
C ASP A 558 19.51 5.15 -7.38
N GLY A 559 18.45 4.39 -7.69
CA GLY A 559 17.22 4.32 -6.90
C GLY A 559 16.26 5.52 -7.00
N ASP A 560 16.44 6.44 -7.95
CA ASP A 560 15.52 7.58 -8.15
C ASP A 560 14.42 7.30 -9.20
N ARG A 561 14.38 6.06 -9.73
CA ARG A 561 13.31 5.54 -10.60
C ARG A 561 12.64 4.28 -10.05
N LEU A 562 11.39 4.08 -10.45
CA LEU A 562 10.59 2.91 -10.12
C LEU A 562 10.03 2.23 -11.38
N GLY A 563 10.37 0.95 -11.57
CA GLY A 563 9.64 0.01 -12.43
C GLY A 563 8.73 -0.89 -11.63
N VAL A 564 7.60 -1.29 -12.22
CA VAL A 564 6.58 -2.13 -11.54
C VAL A 564 6.12 -3.24 -12.46
N VAL A 565 5.97 -4.44 -11.89
CA VAL A 565 5.39 -5.63 -12.51
C VAL A 565 4.19 -6.09 -11.68
N THR A 566 3.05 -6.36 -12.31
CA THR A 566 1.85 -6.84 -11.61
C THR A 566 1.95 -8.33 -11.27
N ALA A 567 1.08 -8.84 -10.37
CA ALA A 567 0.97 -10.27 -10.07
C ALA A 567 0.76 -11.17 -11.31
N SER A 568 0.18 -10.66 -12.41
CA SER A 568 0.05 -11.40 -13.67
C SER A 568 1.26 -11.32 -14.61
N GLY A 569 2.33 -10.60 -14.22
CA GLY A 569 3.58 -10.47 -14.98
C GLY A 569 3.60 -9.33 -16.02
N LYS A 570 2.57 -8.47 -16.06
CA LYS A 570 2.54 -7.29 -16.93
C LYS A 570 3.48 -6.21 -16.36
N SER A 571 4.29 -5.59 -17.22
CA SER A 571 5.02 -4.36 -16.83
C SER A 571 4.03 -3.19 -16.81
N VAL A 572 4.13 -2.33 -15.80
CA VAL A 572 3.28 -1.13 -15.69
C VAL A 572 4.07 0.07 -16.19
N PRO A 573 3.64 0.73 -17.30
CA PRO A 573 4.26 1.96 -17.75
C PRO A 573 4.15 3.06 -16.68
N ALA A 574 5.22 3.85 -16.49
CA ALA A 574 5.28 4.86 -15.43
C ALA A 574 4.18 5.92 -15.53
N ASP A 575 3.68 6.21 -16.74
CA ASP A 575 2.57 7.12 -16.97
C ASP A 575 1.18 6.52 -16.62
N ARG A 576 1.03 5.19 -16.64
CA ARG A 576 -0.14 4.50 -16.05
C ARG A 576 -0.02 4.35 -14.53
N LEU A 577 1.17 4.10 -14.00
CA LEU A 577 1.40 4.14 -12.55
C LEU A 577 1.04 5.52 -11.99
N LEU A 578 1.47 6.59 -12.67
CA LEU A 578 1.13 7.97 -12.30
C LEU A 578 -0.38 8.25 -12.28
N MET A 579 -1.21 7.52 -13.04
CA MET A 579 -2.67 7.66 -12.93
C MET A 579 -3.20 7.25 -11.56
N LEU A 580 -2.74 6.11 -11.04
CA LEU A 580 -3.13 5.60 -9.72
C LEU A 580 -2.65 6.54 -8.61
N LEU A 581 -1.39 6.98 -8.70
CA LEU A 581 -0.80 7.92 -7.74
C LEU A 581 -1.47 9.31 -7.81
N ALA A 582 -1.89 9.75 -9.00
CA ALA A 582 -2.64 11.00 -9.16
C ALA A 582 -4.06 10.91 -8.61
N GLN A 583 -4.78 9.79 -8.83
CA GLN A 583 -6.08 9.54 -8.20
C GLN A 583 -5.96 9.62 -6.66
N ASP A 584 -4.96 8.93 -6.11
CA ASP A 584 -4.64 8.91 -4.68
C ASP A 584 -4.40 10.34 -4.13
N VAL A 585 -3.42 11.06 -4.67
CA VAL A 585 -3.04 12.41 -4.21
C VAL A 585 -4.17 13.43 -4.43
N VAL A 586 -4.84 13.43 -5.58
CA VAL A 586 -5.89 14.41 -5.90
C VAL A 586 -7.15 14.18 -5.06
N SER A 587 -7.51 12.92 -4.74
CA SER A 587 -8.67 12.62 -3.87
C SER A 587 -8.59 13.32 -2.51
N ARG A 588 -7.37 13.43 -1.97
CA ARG A 588 -7.07 14.09 -0.70
C ARG A 588 -6.81 15.58 -0.82
N ASN A 589 -6.45 16.06 -2.02
CA ASN A 589 -6.04 17.43 -2.31
C ASN A 589 -6.73 17.97 -3.59
N PRO A 590 -8.06 18.25 -3.56
CA PRO A 590 -8.79 18.74 -4.74
C PRO A 590 -8.21 20.05 -5.28
N GLY A 591 -8.07 20.15 -6.59
CA GLY A 591 -7.45 21.29 -7.28
C GLY A 591 -5.93 21.27 -7.33
N ALA A 592 -5.25 20.23 -6.82
CA ALA A 592 -3.80 20.13 -6.87
C ALA A 592 -3.26 20.03 -8.31
N ASP A 593 -2.16 20.74 -8.57
CA ASP A 593 -1.36 20.58 -9.77
C ASP A 593 -0.64 19.21 -9.74
N VAL A 594 -0.69 18.49 -10.86
CA VAL A 594 0.00 17.22 -11.10
C VAL A 594 0.78 17.31 -12.41
N LEU A 595 2.09 17.10 -12.35
CA LEU A 595 2.99 17.22 -13.50
C LEU A 595 3.25 15.87 -14.19
N PHE A 596 3.47 15.92 -15.50
CA PHE A 596 4.01 14.81 -16.28
C PHE A 596 4.78 15.33 -17.50
N ASP A 597 5.72 14.54 -18.03
CA ASP A 597 6.54 14.98 -19.17
C ASP A 597 5.86 14.79 -20.54
N VAL A 598 6.43 15.37 -21.60
CA VAL A 598 5.91 15.29 -22.97
C VAL A 598 5.81 13.86 -23.53
N LYS A 599 6.52 12.87 -22.96
CA LYS A 599 6.43 11.47 -23.35
C LYS A 599 5.21 10.75 -22.77
N CYS A 600 4.57 11.26 -21.72
CA CYS A 600 3.46 10.57 -21.05
C CYS A 600 2.16 10.55 -21.88
N THR A 601 1.31 9.54 -21.65
CA THR A 601 0.02 9.38 -22.35
C THR A 601 -0.89 10.61 -22.25
N ARG A 602 -1.63 10.89 -23.33
CA ARG A 602 -2.64 11.98 -23.34
C ARG A 602 -3.73 11.76 -22.28
N ASN A 603 -4.00 10.50 -21.92
CA ASN A 603 -5.09 10.09 -21.02
C ASN A 603 -4.93 10.64 -19.59
N LEU A 604 -3.69 10.94 -19.15
CA LEU A 604 -3.44 11.61 -17.87
C LEU A 604 -4.14 12.97 -17.75
N ASN A 605 -4.21 13.76 -18.83
CA ASN A 605 -4.91 15.06 -18.82
C ASN A 605 -6.37 14.89 -18.39
N THR A 606 -7.06 13.95 -19.03
CA THR A 606 -8.47 13.65 -18.78
C THR A 606 -8.67 13.08 -17.39
N LEU A 607 -7.82 12.13 -16.97
CA LEU A 607 -7.91 11.47 -15.68
C LEU A 607 -7.71 12.44 -14.50
N ILE A 608 -6.62 13.23 -14.53
CA ILE A 608 -6.32 14.22 -13.49
C ILE A 608 -7.46 15.25 -13.39
N SER A 609 -7.96 15.73 -14.54
CA SER A 609 -9.08 16.68 -14.58
C SER A 609 -10.38 16.08 -14.04
N ASN A 610 -10.67 14.80 -14.32
CA ASN A 610 -11.88 14.12 -13.86
C ASN A 610 -11.90 13.89 -12.35
N TYR A 611 -10.75 13.63 -11.73
CA TYR A 611 -10.62 13.59 -10.27
C TYR A 611 -10.58 14.99 -9.62
N GLY A 612 -10.58 16.06 -10.41
CA GLY A 612 -10.62 17.45 -9.94
C GLY A 612 -9.26 18.06 -9.63
N GLY A 613 -8.17 17.47 -10.11
CA GLY A 613 -6.83 18.05 -10.11
C GLY A 613 -6.59 18.88 -11.38
N ARG A 614 -5.38 19.43 -11.50
CA ARG A 614 -4.95 20.20 -12.68
C ARG A 614 -3.73 19.55 -13.35
N PRO A 615 -3.86 19.04 -14.59
CA PRO A 615 -2.72 18.46 -15.30
C PRO A 615 -1.75 19.53 -15.81
N ILE A 616 -0.45 19.28 -15.71
CA ILE A 616 0.62 20.10 -16.29
C ILE A 616 1.60 19.22 -17.05
N MET A 617 1.53 19.27 -18.38
CA MET A 617 2.57 18.72 -19.24
C MET A 617 3.82 19.61 -19.17
N TRP A 618 5.00 19.03 -18.92
CA TRP A 618 6.28 19.73 -18.88
C TRP A 618 7.40 19.01 -19.65
N LYS A 619 8.62 19.55 -19.59
CA LYS A 619 9.81 19.01 -20.26
C LYS A 619 10.29 17.73 -19.58
N THR A 620 10.89 16.82 -20.36
CA THR A 620 11.61 15.64 -19.87
C THR A 620 12.96 16.04 -19.28
N GLY A 621 13.29 15.50 -18.11
CA GLY A 621 14.53 15.69 -17.37
C GLY A 621 14.26 16.07 -15.93
N HIS A 622 14.63 15.18 -14.99
CA HIS A 622 14.28 15.27 -13.58
C HIS A 622 14.58 16.61 -12.90
N SER A 623 15.68 17.29 -13.24
CA SER A 623 15.99 18.64 -12.73
C SER A 623 14.98 19.71 -13.20
N PHE A 624 14.49 19.63 -14.45
CA PHE A 624 13.40 20.50 -14.94
C PHE A 624 12.05 20.17 -14.32
N MET A 625 11.82 18.90 -13.95
CA MET A 625 10.61 18.48 -13.24
C MET A 625 10.61 19.04 -11.80
N LYS A 626 11.71 18.87 -11.06
CA LYS A 626 11.93 19.49 -9.73
C LYS A 626 11.78 21.01 -9.76
N GLU A 627 12.40 21.69 -10.72
CA GLU A 627 12.24 23.14 -10.92
C GLU A 627 10.76 23.52 -11.12
N LYS A 628 10.03 22.78 -11.96
CA LYS A 628 8.62 23.09 -12.26
C LYS A 628 7.68 22.77 -11.11
N MET A 629 7.93 21.72 -10.33
CA MET A 629 7.18 21.47 -9.09
C MET A 629 7.37 22.60 -8.08
N ALA A 630 8.60 23.12 -7.94
CA ALA A 630 8.86 24.29 -7.09
C ALA A 630 8.22 25.58 -7.61
N GLU A 631 8.16 25.80 -8.93
CA GLU A 631 7.49 26.95 -9.55
C GLU A 631 5.96 26.90 -9.36
N THR A 632 5.36 25.72 -9.48
CA THR A 632 3.88 25.53 -9.48
C THR A 632 3.30 25.26 -8.10
N GLY A 633 4.09 24.73 -7.17
CA GLY A 633 3.59 24.21 -5.88
C GLY A 633 2.87 22.86 -6.02
N ALA A 634 3.10 22.14 -7.13
CA ALA A 634 2.46 20.86 -7.41
C ALA A 634 2.74 19.79 -6.34
N LEU A 635 1.77 18.91 -6.14
CA LEU A 635 1.82 17.88 -5.08
C LEU A 635 2.34 16.53 -5.56
N LEU A 636 2.34 16.30 -6.87
CA LEU A 636 2.83 15.09 -7.52
C LEU A 636 3.42 15.45 -8.90
N GLY A 637 4.50 14.78 -9.28
CA GLY A 637 5.03 14.76 -10.64
C GLY A 637 5.45 13.34 -11.03
N GLY A 638 5.55 13.06 -12.33
CA GLY A 638 6.14 11.81 -12.81
C GLY A 638 6.58 11.86 -14.27
N GLU A 639 7.69 11.20 -14.59
CA GLU A 639 8.19 11.07 -15.95
C GLU A 639 7.99 9.65 -16.49
N PHE A 640 7.86 9.51 -17.81
CA PHE A 640 7.79 8.19 -18.46
C PHE A 640 9.05 7.33 -18.26
N SER A 641 10.16 7.93 -17.82
CA SER A 641 11.39 7.25 -17.39
C SER A 641 11.30 6.59 -16.01
N GLY A 642 10.20 6.71 -15.27
CA GLY A 642 10.03 6.09 -13.96
C GLY A 642 10.46 6.95 -12.76
N HIS A 643 10.98 8.16 -12.98
CA HIS A 643 11.12 9.15 -11.90
C HIS A 643 9.73 9.60 -11.43
N ILE A 644 9.42 9.41 -10.15
CA ILE A 644 8.17 9.86 -9.53
C ILE A 644 8.49 10.79 -8.36
N PHE A 645 7.80 11.93 -8.30
CA PHE A 645 8.13 13.06 -7.44
C PHE A 645 6.95 13.37 -6.51
N PHE A 646 7.04 12.96 -5.25
CA PHE A 646 6.01 13.27 -4.26
C PHE A 646 6.33 14.57 -3.51
N LYS A 647 5.36 15.50 -3.48
CA LYS A 647 5.36 16.67 -2.59
C LYS A 647 4.19 16.65 -1.60
N GLU A 648 3.12 15.91 -1.87
CA GLU A 648 2.19 15.47 -0.83
C GLU A 648 2.93 14.54 0.15
N ARG A 649 2.95 14.91 1.45
CA ARG A 649 3.58 14.16 2.56
C ARG A 649 5.11 14.00 2.48
N TRP A 650 5.74 14.45 1.39
CA TRP A 650 7.16 14.27 1.09
C TRP A 650 7.80 15.58 0.60
N PHE A 651 9.05 15.50 0.11
CA PHE A 651 9.90 16.67 -0.06
C PHE A 651 9.86 17.33 -1.45
N GLY A 652 9.40 16.63 -2.49
CA GLY A 652 9.29 17.13 -3.87
C GLY A 652 10.40 16.67 -4.81
N PHE A 653 11.26 15.76 -4.37
CA PHE A 653 12.25 15.10 -5.22
C PHE A 653 11.75 13.74 -5.72
N ASP A 654 12.44 13.27 -6.76
CA ASP A 654 12.45 11.96 -7.39
C ASP A 654 12.96 10.89 -6.41
N ASP A 655 12.08 9.94 -6.08
CA ASP A 655 12.37 8.86 -5.14
C ASP A 655 11.60 7.60 -5.53
N GLY A 656 12.31 6.59 -6.06
CA GLY A 656 11.71 5.33 -6.46
C GLY A 656 11.19 4.52 -5.26
N MET A 657 11.93 4.52 -4.15
CA MET A 657 11.60 3.75 -2.95
C MET A 657 10.38 4.33 -2.22
N TYR A 658 10.31 5.66 -2.06
CA TYR A 658 9.11 6.30 -1.52
C TYR A 658 7.91 6.13 -2.45
N ALA A 659 8.09 6.21 -3.78
CA ALA A 659 7.00 5.95 -4.73
C ALA A 659 6.47 4.51 -4.64
N ALA A 660 7.35 3.53 -4.41
CA ALA A 660 6.98 2.14 -4.18
C ALA A 660 6.25 1.97 -2.83
N ALA A 661 6.72 2.60 -1.75
CA ALA A 661 6.03 2.61 -0.47
C ALA A 661 4.61 3.19 -0.58
N ARG A 662 4.43 4.25 -1.37
CA ARG A 662 3.11 4.86 -1.66
C ARG A 662 2.22 4.00 -2.56
N LEU A 663 2.78 3.23 -3.50
CA LEU A 663 2.04 2.23 -4.26
C LEU A 663 1.55 1.09 -3.34
N ILE A 664 2.42 0.55 -2.48
CA ILE A 664 2.08 -0.49 -1.51
C ILE A 664 1.01 0.02 -0.52
N GLU A 665 1.06 1.29 -0.09
CA GLU A 665 0.01 1.91 0.72
C GLU A 665 -1.36 1.83 0.05
N ILE A 666 -1.48 2.28 -1.20
CA ILE A 666 -2.73 2.27 -1.98
C ILE A 666 -3.25 0.84 -2.16
N LEU A 667 -2.39 -0.09 -2.59
CA LEU A 667 -2.74 -1.50 -2.80
C LEU A 667 -3.14 -2.19 -1.50
N SER A 668 -2.47 -1.87 -0.38
CA SER A 668 -2.80 -2.45 0.91
C SER A 668 -4.14 -1.94 1.47
N THR A 669 -4.49 -0.68 1.23
CA THR A 669 -5.69 -0.01 1.78
C THR A 669 -6.94 -0.15 0.92
N THR A 670 -6.80 -0.44 -0.39
CA THR A 670 -7.93 -0.51 -1.33
C THR A 670 -8.12 -1.91 -1.91
N ASP A 671 -7.61 -2.17 -3.10
CA ASP A 671 -7.51 -3.50 -3.71
C ASP A 671 -6.04 -3.83 -3.99
N PRO A 672 -5.49 -4.95 -3.48
CA PRO A 672 -4.10 -5.33 -3.74
C PRO A 672 -3.85 -5.79 -5.18
N ASP A 673 -4.90 -6.12 -5.94
CA ASP A 673 -4.79 -6.48 -7.34
C ASP A 673 -4.55 -5.23 -8.22
N LEU A 674 -3.27 -4.96 -8.52
CA LEU A 674 -2.85 -3.84 -9.36
C LEU A 674 -3.34 -3.97 -10.82
N ASP A 675 -3.61 -5.19 -11.32
CA ASP A 675 -4.19 -5.35 -12.66
C ASP A 675 -5.62 -4.79 -12.70
N LEU A 676 -6.46 -5.15 -11.72
CA LEU A 676 -7.83 -4.63 -11.62
C LEU A 676 -7.88 -3.11 -11.42
N GLN A 677 -6.93 -2.55 -10.67
CA GLN A 677 -6.81 -1.09 -10.47
C GLN A 677 -6.49 -0.38 -11.79
N LEU A 678 -5.57 -0.93 -12.60
CA LEU A 678 -5.15 -0.34 -13.86
C LEU A 678 -6.17 -0.54 -14.99
N GLU A 679 -6.93 -1.64 -14.98
CA GLU A 679 -8.04 -1.92 -15.90
C GLU A 679 -9.23 -0.94 -15.73
N ALA A 680 -9.31 -0.23 -14.61
CA ALA A 680 -10.28 0.86 -14.42
C ALA A 680 -9.91 2.16 -15.17
N PHE A 681 -8.68 2.28 -15.69
CA PHE A 681 -8.20 3.48 -16.39
C PHE A 681 -8.25 3.35 -17.91
N PRO A 682 -8.48 4.46 -18.66
CA PRO A 682 -8.48 4.45 -20.12
C PRO A 682 -7.12 4.07 -20.71
N GLU A 683 -7.14 3.05 -21.56
CA GLU A 683 -5.98 2.53 -22.27
C GLU A 683 -6.03 2.90 -23.77
N SER A 684 -4.86 3.19 -24.33
CA SER A 684 -4.62 3.47 -25.75
C SER A 684 -3.36 2.71 -26.19
N ILE A 685 -3.27 2.33 -27.45
CA ILE A 685 -2.14 1.57 -28.00
C ILE A 685 -0.91 2.49 -28.03
N GLY A 686 0.11 2.19 -27.22
CA GLY A 686 1.36 2.95 -27.17
C GLY A 686 2.52 2.23 -27.87
N SER A 687 3.38 2.99 -28.54
CA SER A 687 4.70 2.48 -28.96
C SER A 687 5.64 2.36 -27.75
N PRO A 688 6.68 1.51 -27.82
CA PRO A 688 7.86 1.68 -26.98
C PRO A 688 8.57 3.02 -27.29
N GLU A 689 9.61 3.35 -26.54
CA GLU A 689 10.51 4.43 -26.93
C GLU A 689 11.31 4.02 -28.19
N LEU A 690 11.17 4.81 -29.25
CA LEU A 690 11.79 4.57 -30.56
C LEU A 690 12.98 5.52 -30.71
N LYS A 691 14.12 4.98 -31.16
CA LYS A 691 15.40 5.70 -31.25
C LYS A 691 15.82 5.78 -32.72
N VAL A 692 16.11 6.99 -33.19
CA VAL A 692 16.65 7.26 -34.53
C VAL A 692 18.03 7.88 -34.37
N GLU A 693 19.04 7.26 -34.96
CA GLU A 693 20.43 7.71 -34.86
C GLU A 693 20.67 9.01 -35.63
N THR A 694 21.54 9.86 -35.09
CA THR A 694 21.97 11.13 -35.69
C THR A 694 23.34 11.49 -35.10
N THR A 695 23.70 12.78 -34.98
CA THR A 695 24.92 13.23 -34.28
C THR A 695 24.58 14.25 -33.19
N GLU A 696 25.49 14.42 -32.21
CA GLU A 696 25.41 15.52 -31.23
C GLU A 696 25.25 16.89 -31.89
N SER A 697 25.85 17.08 -33.07
CA SER A 697 25.82 18.35 -33.82
C SER A 697 24.59 18.54 -34.70
N GLN A 698 23.79 17.50 -34.97
CA GLN A 698 22.59 17.58 -35.82
C GLN A 698 21.28 17.41 -35.04
N LYS A 699 21.26 16.66 -33.93
CA LYS A 699 20.02 16.33 -33.20
C LYS A 699 19.15 17.55 -32.85
N PHE A 700 19.76 18.64 -32.39
CA PHE A 700 19.03 19.88 -32.10
C PHE A 700 18.64 20.66 -33.36
N VAL A 701 19.52 20.69 -34.37
CA VAL A 701 19.27 21.37 -35.65
C VAL A 701 18.06 20.77 -36.39
N ILE A 702 17.93 19.45 -36.41
CA ILE A 702 16.79 18.74 -37.01
C ILE A 702 15.50 19.10 -36.28
N ILE A 703 15.51 19.16 -34.95
CA ILE A 703 14.36 19.54 -34.13
C ILE A 703 13.97 21.01 -34.33
N GLU A 704 14.93 21.94 -34.37
CA GLU A 704 14.69 23.36 -34.65
C GLU A 704 14.08 23.55 -36.05
N GLN A 705 14.61 22.85 -37.05
CA GLN A 705 14.07 22.88 -38.41
C GLN A 705 12.65 22.32 -38.44
N LEU A 706 12.39 21.16 -37.84
CA LEU A 706 11.05 20.56 -37.73
C LEU A 706 10.05 21.50 -37.04
N VAL A 707 10.41 22.09 -35.90
CA VAL A 707 9.56 23.06 -35.19
C VAL A 707 9.26 24.31 -36.05
N SER A 708 10.14 24.66 -36.99
CA SER A 708 9.95 25.80 -37.89
C SER A 708 9.18 25.51 -39.19
N THR A 709 9.15 24.25 -39.65
CA THR A 709 8.57 23.87 -40.96
C THR A 709 7.38 22.92 -40.90
N ALA A 710 7.23 22.14 -39.82
CA ALA A 710 6.31 21.01 -39.80
C ALA A 710 4.83 21.43 -39.89
N GLN A 711 4.06 20.67 -40.66
CA GLN A 711 2.63 20.87 -40.84
C GLN A 711 1.87 19.56 -40.59
N PHE A 712 1.07 19.54 -39.53
CA PHE A 712 0.21 18.42 -39.18
C PHE A 712 -1.24 18.88 -39.25
N GLU A 713 -1.98 18.38 -40.23
CA GLU A 713 -3.42 18.65 -40.37
C GLU A 713 -4.18 18.04 -39.19
N ASP A 714 -5.17 18.78 -38.66
CA ASP A 714 -6.00 18.43 -37.50
C ASP A 714 -5.25 18.10 -36.17
N GLY A 715 -3.94 18.31 -36.11
CA GLY A 715 -3.09 18.06 -34.93
C GLY A 715 -2.78 19.33 -34.12
N LYS A 716 -2.89 19.26 -32.80
CA LYS A 716 -2.47 20.33 -31.88
C LYS A 716 -0.97 20.19 -31.57
N ILE A 717 -0.15 21.04 -32.16
CA ILE A 717 1.30 21.08 -31.95
C ILE A 717 1.65 21.67 -30.57
N SER A 718 2.63 21.06 -29.89
CA SER A 718 3.31 21.56 -28.70
C SER A 718 4.83 21.49 -28.90
N THR A 719 5.52 22.60 -28.68
CA THR A 719 6.97 22.77 -28.93
C THR A 719 7.80 22.89 -27.64
N LEU A 720 7.27 22.33 -26.55
CA LEU A 720 7.80 22.52 -25.19
C LEU A 720 9.14 21.80 -24.96
N ASP A 721 9.29 20.62 -25.55
CA ASP A 721 10.47 19.76 -25.49
C ASP A 721 10.44 18.85 -26.74
N GLY A 722 11.16 19.24 -27.79
CA GLY A 722 10.96 18.70 -29.13
C GLY A 722 9.65 19.20 -29.76
N LEU A 723 9.03 18.33 -30.57
CA LEU A 723 7.73 18.54 -31.19
C LEU A 723 6.79 17.39 -30.84
N ARG A 724 5.75 17.67 -30.05
CA ARG A 724 4.60 16.80 -29.80
C ARG A 724 3.41 17.28 -30.61
N VAL A 725 2.58 16.35 -31.09
CA VAL A 725 1.33 16.64 -31.77
C VAL A 725 0.23 15.75 -31.22
N ASP A 726 -0.78 16.36 -30.60
CA ASP A 726 -1.97 15.67 -30.08
C ASP A 726 -3.12 15.77 -31.09
N PHE A 727 -3.62 14.62 -31.53
CA PHE A 727 -4.75 14.44 -32.46
C PHE A 727 -6.02 13.99 -31.69
N PRO A 728 -7.21 14.02 -32.32
CA PRO A 728 -8.43 13.51 -31.70
C PRO A 728 -8.37 12.03 -31.28
N ASP A 729 -7.56 11.23 -31.97
CA ASP A 729 -7.49 9.76 -31.94
C ASP A 729 -6.10 9.19 -31.55
N GLY A 730 -5.16 10.06 -31.15
CA GLY A 730 -3.80 9.67 -30.75
C GLY A 730 -2.85 10.86 -30.55
N TRP A 731 -1.56 10.59 -30.36
CA TRP A 731 -0.50 11.61 -30.35
C TRP A 731 0.84 11.04 -30.83
N GLY A 732 1.75 11.94 -31.24
CA GLY A 732 3.14 11.60 -31.58
C GLY A 732 4.13 12.63 -31.02
N LEU A 733 5.35 12.20 -30.75
CA LEU A 733 6.47 13.03 -30.28
C LEU A 733 7.73 12.71 -31.06
N VAL A 734 8.53 13.73 -31.34
CA VAL A 734 9.97 13.60 -31.62
C VAL A 734 10.75 14.68 -30.88
N ARG A 735 11.82 14.29 -30.18
CA ARG A 735 12.70 15.20 -29.42
C ARG A 735 14.16 14.76 -29.51
N ALA A 736 15.08 15.68 -29.29
CA ALA A 736 16.50 15.34 -29.17
C ALA A 736 16.79 14.73 -27.79
N SER A 737 17.64 13.70 -27.73
CA SER A 737 18.19 13.20 -26.47
C SER A 737 19.23 14.15 -25.89
N ASN A 738 19.16 14.41 -24.59
CA ASN A 738 20.15 15.25 -23.88
C ASN A 738 21.46 14.51 -23.56
N THR A 739 21.46 13.17 -23.60
CA THR A 739 22.60 12.31 -23.22
C THR A 739 23.20 11.52 -24.37
N THR A 740 22.45 11.30 -25.46
CA THR A 740 22.87 10.47 -26.61
C THR A 740 22.69 11.19 -27.96
N PRO A 741 23.41 10.77 -29.02
CA PRO A 741 23.30 11.36 -30.36
C PRO A 741 22.07 10.80 -31.12
N MET A 742 20.89 10.90 -30.52
CA MET A 742 19.67 10.26 -30.99
C MET A 742 18.48 11.23 -30.95
N LEU A 743 17.58 11.06 -31.91
CA LEU A 743 16.20 11.52 -31.80
C LEU A 743 15.38 10.43 -31.12
N ILE A 744 14.56 10.84 -30.16
CA ILE A 744 13.69 9.98 -29.36
C ILE A 744 12.25 10.25 -29.78
N LEU A 745 11.52 9.18 -30.12
CA LEU A 745 10.12 9.23 -30.54
C LEU A 745 9.25 8.32 -29.68
N ARG A 746 7.99 8.71 -29.50
CA ARG A 746 6.92 7.86 -28.96
C ARG A 746 5.61 8.23 -29.66
N PHE A 747 4.76 7.23 -29.86
CA PHE A 747 3.45 7.36 -30.47
C PHE A 747 2.39 6.66 -29.63
N GLU A 748 1.16 7.14 -29.72
CA GLU A 748 0.00 6.54 -29.06
C GLU A 748 -1.24 6.75 -29.92
N ALA A 749 -2.15 5.77 -29.97
CA ALA A 749 -3.39 5.89 -30.72
C ALA A 749 -4.50 4.99 -30.17
N ASP A 750 -5.75 5.31 -30.52
CA ASP A 750 -6.90 4.49 -30.13
C ASP A 750 -7.07 3.24 -31.03
N THR A 751 -6.47 3.22 -32.23
CA THR A 751 -6.45 2.07 -33.15
C THR A 751 -5.12 1.95 -33.92
N ASP A 752 -4.85 0.77 -34.48
CA ASP A 752 -3.67 0.50 -35.30
C ASP A 752 -3.62 1.38 -36.58
N GLU A 753 -4.77 1.71 -37.18
CA GLU A 753 -4.83 2.59 -38.34
C GLU A 753 -4.44 4.03 -37.98
N ALA A 754 -4.87 4.51 -36.81
CA ALA A 754 -4.48 5.82 -36.30
C ALA A 754 -2.98 5.85 -35.93
N MET A 755 -2.46 4.77 -35.30
CA MET A 755 -1.03 4.60 -35.02
C MET A 755 -0.20 4.69 -36.32
N ALA A 756 -0.56 3.89 -37.34
CA ALA A 756 0.15 3.87 -38.62
C ALA A 756 0.09 5.23 -39.34
N ARG A 757 -1.06 5.92 -39.30
CA ARG A 757 -1.22 7.27 -39.87
C ARG A 757 -0.29 8.29 -39.18
N ILE A 758 -0.29 8.34 -37.85
CA ILE A 758 0.53 9.29 -37.09
C ILE A 758 2.02 9.00 -37.31
N GLN A 759 2.42 7.73 -37.26
CA GLN A 759 3.80 7.33 -37.55
C GLN A 759 4.24 7.73 -38.97
N SER A 760 3.39 7.55 -40.00
CA SER A 760 3.72 8.00 -41.35
C SER A 760 3.95 9.50 -41.39
N GLN A 761 3.01 10.30 -40.84
CA GLN A 761 3.14 11.77 -40.86
C GLN A 761 4.44 12.26 -40.20
N PHE A 762 4.89 11.63 -39.10
CA PHE A 762 6.18 11.99 -38.48
C PHE A 762 7.39 11.56 -39.33
N LYS A 763 7.36 10.37 -39.94
CA LYS A 763 8.42 9.91 -40.85
C LYS A 763 8.52 10.82 -42.08
N ASP A 764 7.40 11.20 -42.67
CA ASP A 764 7.32 12.07 -43.84
C ASP A 764 7.88 13.48 -43.55
N GLN A 765 7.54 14.06 -42.39
CA GLN A 765 8.05 15.38 -41.96
C GLN A 765 9.55 15.34 -41.65
N LEU A 766 10.05 14.29 -40.99
CA LEU A 766 11.48 14.14 -40.66
C LEU A 766 12.33 13.85 -41.91
N ALA A 767 11.87 12.98 -42.82
CA ALA A 767 12.53 12.69 -44.09
C ALA A 767 12.55 13.90 -45.05
N GLY A 768 11.60 14.84 -44.88
CA GLY A 768 11.61 16.14 -45.56
C GLY A 768 12.69 17.12 -45.08
N ILE A 769 13.34 16.84 -43.94
CA ILE A 769 14.43 17.64 -43.36
C ILE A 769 15.77 16.95 -43.63
N ASP A 770 15.89 15.69 -43.23
CA ASP A 770 17.08 14.86 -43.45
C ASP A 770 16.65 13.48 -43.96
N ASN A 771 16.92 13.23 -45.24
CA ASN A 771 16.58 11.98 -45.93
C ASN A 771 17.59 10.85 -45.70
N SER A 772 18.61 11.07 -44.86
CA SER A 772 19.55 10.03 -44.41
C SER A 772 19.10 9.33 -43.12
N LEU A 773 18.13 9.91 -42.38
CA LEU A 773 17.54 9.33 -41.18
C LEU A 773 16.90 7.97 -41.47
N GLN A 774 17.18 6.98 -40.62
CA GLN A 774 16.62 5.63 -40.75
C GLN A 774 15.60 5.37 -39.64
N PHE A 775 14.38 5.02 -40.05
CA PHE A 775 13.28 4.70 -39.15
C PHE A 775 13.18 3.18 -39.01
N GLY A 776 13.56 2.65 -37.83
CA GLY A 776 13.53 1.22 -37.52
C GLY A 776 12.13 0.67 -37.15
N PHE A 777 11.07 1.33 -37.60
CA PHE A 777 9.66 1.11 -37.25
C PHE A 777 8.76 1.66 -38.37
#